data_AF-L1J484-F1
#
_entry.id   AF-L1J484-F1
#
_cell.length_a   1.000
_cell.length_b   1.000
_cell.length_c   1.000
_cell.angle_alpha   90.00
_cell.angle_beta   90.00
_cell.angle_gamma   90.00
#
_symmetry.space_group_name_H-M   'P 1'
#
loop_
_entity.id
_entity.type
_entity.pdbx_description
1 polymer ?
#
loop_
_entity_poly.entity_id
_entity_poly.type
_entity_poly.pdbx_seq_one_letter_code
_entity_poly.pdbx_strand_id
1 'polypeptide(L)'
;MFQRSKMRDEHWRAGPGARTAGAMRYMAAWMRPWLLLLLLSWVGAEPPDCPVPSTSSSVETGNKGIELMKAGNKEQAATCFWRAADSAERSEEASEENGNMQDAVEAWQQMFDVQQSIDIVPDLHQLARIPPMLMKLGLHQQAVDAWQTAIQLHPNAAEAKANFGATLHQLGMYDEAIKFYEMSLQANPNLHAVYENLASLYREKGEQDKAQQVRNRLEKVVKANKSSGKTYMQLQEMGLDHLNAGKYVEAEKFFLEALGKEGGDNYAIHFNLGLVYFFLRQWDKSLASYAKSLEHNPNFSHSYHGIGNVYETNRIYDKALENFFKTVQLDPLAADTYFNIGTVYQQMKQHENAVIYLRKSAEISESSGAYINLGVSLKALGLVNEAIESYYKAVAKHPLPQAFGNLASALHEIGRDKEAIEVARRGVQLDGNYAHGYNILGTLLRPSKGTGGTTSEAKKAYETALILAPTFVDATLNLAGLLVEEDEFDNALRVVRAARRLDDEDPRLFMEYFNLKRRVADWSHWDLNLRELSKMLRRQMATSPKLSLQPFQAETYPISVELCRDIAAHFSKQAARVGEEVEDHKETGEGGKFDISEQREWNPSRRVKVGYVSSDFKQHPLSYLIQNLFLFHDKSRFEIYCYATSPNDGSMYRKKISEESCRGSATSARWEGDAIDSYISDRKGTPPEIACTQGHGDQCLYKEKMLYMPHSYQLNDHKQAHHAIIDSGPLPRSQVQASHPLLNSSVVYVNFNSYQKDIIANVDGSVLCILLRENDDYEHSLANERLITSPLTDARNNLLRMGAADLHLDTLLFNGHTTTTDSLWAGVPVLTTPGIRHASRVAASSSSLFHDVPHMSVPTLEEYVQQAIVLGRRREKLEELKSKVRSQRLETPLFDTQR
;
A
#
# COMPACT_ATOMS: atom_id res chain seq x y z
N MET A 1 -56.03 17.47 23.71
CA MET A 1 -57.02 16.65 22.96
C MET A 1 -56.44 15.24 22.78
N PHE A 2 -57.29 14.20 22.84
CA PHE A 2 -57.14 12.82 22.32
C PHE A 2 -55.73 12.14 22.30
N GLN A 3 -55.47 11.14 23.16
CA GLN A 3 -55.80 9.69 23.02
C GLN A 3 -54.81 8.92 22.09
N ARG A 4 -54.40 7.65 22.33
CA ARG A 4 -54.74 6.66 23.38
C ARG A 4 -53.71 5.50 23.45
N SER A 5 -53.46 4.96 24.66
CA SER A 5 -53.30 3.53 25.07
C SER A 5 -52.61 2.51 24.12
N LYS A 6 -51.72 1.64 24.62
CA LYS A 6 -52.08 0.56 25.58
C LYS A 6 -50.88 0.00 26.36
N MET A 7 -51.12 -0.26 27.65
CA MET A 7 -50.35 -1.19 28.49
C MET A 7 -50.71 -2.65 28.18
N ARG A 8 -49.84 -3.59 28.59
CA ARG A 8 -50.26 -4.84 29.25
C ARG A 8 -49.35 -5.09 30.46
N ASP A 9 -49.97 -5.17 31.63
CA ASP A 9 -49.40 -5.74 32.84
C ASP A 9 -49.44 -7.27 32.82
N GLU A 10 -48.73 -7.88 33.78
CA GLU A 10 -48.85 -9.21 34.42
C GLU A 10 -47.47 -9.89 34.55
N HIS A 11 -46.99 -10.36 35.73
CA HIS A 11 -47.62 -10.55 37.04
C HIS A 11 -46.70 -10.17 38.22
N TRP A 12 -47.32 -9.75 39.33
CA TRP A 12 -46.76 -9.91 40.68
C TRP A 12 -47.22 -11.24 41.31
N ARG A 13 -46.36 -11.89 42.12
CA ARG A 13 -46.80 -12.82 43.19
C ARG A 13 -46.05 -12.49 44.48
N ALA A 14 -46.80 -12.38 45.57
CA ALA A 14 -46.32 -12.02 46.89
C ALA A 14 -46.25 -13.23 47.83
N GLY A 15 -45.42 -13.12 48.89
CA GLY A 15 -45.38 -14.05 50.02
C GLY A 15 -44.74 -13.38 51.25
N PRO A 16 -45.19 -13.62 52.51
CA PRO A 16 -45.17 -12.58 53.54
C PRO A 16 -44.34 -12.93 54.81
N GLY A 17 -43.94 -11.92 55.59
CA GLY A 17 -43.36 -12.19 56.94
C GLY A 17 -42.69 -11.04 57.70
N ALA A 18 -43.48 -10.11 58.25
CA ALA A 18 -43.21 -9.32 59.46
C ALA A 18 -41.80 -8.71 59.72
N ARG A 19 -41.71 -7.36 59.62
CA ARG A 19 -41.46 -6.44 60.76
C ARG A 19 -41.48 -4.96 60.32
N THR A 20 -42.68 -4.42 60.14
CA THR A 20 -42.96 -3.00 59.87
C THR A 20 -42.74 -2.12 61.11
N ALA A 21 -41.48 -1.98 61.52
CA ALA A 21 -41.04 -1.01 62.54
C ALA A 21 -39.70 -0.31 62.21
N GLY A 22 -38.91 -0.84 61.28
CA GLY A 22 -37.63 -0.23 60.86
C GLY A 22 -37.74 0.78 59.71
N ALA A 23 -38.65 0.56 58.75
CA ALA A 23 -38.67 1.31 57.49
C ALA A 23 -38.98 2.82 57.65
N MET A 24 -39.87 3.20 58.57
CA MET A 24 -40.17 4.62 58.85
C MET A 24 -39.03 5.37 59.57
N ARG A 25 -38.05 4.67 60.17
CA ARG A 25 -36.84 5.31 60.70
C ARG A 25 -35.74 5.48 59.64
N TYR A 26 -35.66 4.58 58.65
CA TYR A 26 -34.67 4.71 57.57
C TYR A 26 -35.05 5.79 56.53
N MET A 27 -36.33 5.92 56.15
CA MET A 27 -36.77 7.02 55.29
C MET A 27 -36.53 8.41 55.92
N ALA A 28 -36.68 8.52 57.25
CA ALA A 28 -36.42 9.76 57.99
C ALA A 28 -34.93 10.15 58.09
N ALA A 29 -34.00 9.24 57.77
CA ALA A 29 -32.57 9.53 57.69
C ALA A 29 -32.14 9.91 56.25
N TRP A 30 -32.64 9.18 55.24
CA TRP A 30 -32.27 9.41 53.83
C TRP A 30 -32.86 10.69 53.22
N MET A 31 -34.02 11.17 53.69
CA MET A 31 -34.60 12.42 53.18
C MET A 31 -34.02 13.69 53.83
N ARG A 32 -33.19 13.60 54.88
CA ARG A 32 -32.67 14.80 55.56
C ARG A 32 -31.71 15.67 54.73
N PRO A 33 -30.74 15.12 53.97
CA PRO A 33 -29.90 15.92 53.08
C PRO A 33 -30.71 16.56 51.95
N TRP A 34 -31.64 15.80 51.36
CA TRP A 34 -32.46 16.26 50.23
C TRP A 34 -33.55 17.26 50.62
N LEU A 35 -34.13 17.17 51.82
CA LEU A 35 -35.03 18.21 52.35
C LEU A 35 -34.28 19.48 52.74
N LEU A 36 -33.01 19.39 53.19
CA LEU A 36 -32.18 20.59 53.35
C LEU A 36 -31.89 21.25 51.99
N LEU A 37 -31.51 20.47 50.97
CA LEU A 37 -31.25 21.02 49.63
C LEU A 37 -32.52 21.56 48.93
N LEU A 38 -33.70 20.96 49.17
CA LEU A 38 -34.98 21.50 48.70
C LEU A 38 -35.45 22.73 49.50
N LEU A 39 -35.07 22.88 50.77
CA LEU A 39 -35.32 24.10 51.54
C LEU A 39 -34.32 25.22 51.20
N LEU A 40 -33.07 24.88 50.88
CA LEU A 40 -32.04 25.84 50.44
C LEU A 40 -32.25 26.31 48.99
N SER A 41 -32.84 25.49 48.12
CA SER A 41 -33.30 25.92 46.79
C SER A 41 -34.67 26.61 46.80
N TRP A 42 -35.30 26.80 47.97
CA TRP A 42 -36.57 27.52 48.13
C TRP A 42 -36.54 28.63 49.19
N VAL A 43 -35.34 29.03 49.63
CA VAL A 43 -35.08 30.36 50.21
C VAL A 43 -34.11 31.07 49.27
N GLY A 44 -34.66 31.80 48.30
CA GLY A 44 -33.88 32.45 47.26
C GLY A 44 -33.00 33.59 47.80
N ALA A 45 -31.70 33.34 47.92
CA ALA A 45 -30.65 34.35 48.02
C ALA A 45 -29.27 33.72 47.70
N GLU A 46 -29.00 33.40 46.43
CA GLU A 46 -27.61 33.27 45.98
C GLU A 46 -26.94 34.66 46.09
N PRO A 47 -25.76 34.79 46.72
CA PRO A 47 -25.08 36.08 46.82
C PRO A 47 -24.49 36.48 45.46
N PRO A 48 -24.73 37.70 44.93
CA PRO A 48 -24.53 37.98 43.49
C PRO A 48 -23.07 38.15 43.04
N ASP A 49 -22.12 38.22 43.97
CA ASP A 49 -20.85 38.95 43.76
C ASP A 49 -19.58 38.09 43.66
N CYS A 50 -19.69 36.76 43.66
CA CYS A 50 -18.51 35.87 43.56
C CYS A 50 -18.45 35.15 42.18
N PRO A 51 -17.46 35.43 41.33
CA PRO A 51 -17.42 34.90 39.96
C PRO A 51 -17.19 33.39 39.91
N VAL A 52 -17.47 32.79 38.76
CA VAL A 52 -17.43 31.34 38.52
C VAL A 52 -16.14 31.00 37.73
N PRO A 53 -15.38 29.94 38.10
CA PRO A 53 -14.02 29.73 37.58
C PRO A 53 -13.87 29.60 36.05
N SER A 54 -14.95 29.33 35.31
CA SER A 54 -14.94 29.28 33.84
C SER A 54 -14.89 30.66 33.17
N THR A 55 -14.98 31.77 33.92
CA THR A 55 -15.05 33.13 33.34
C THR A 55 -14.14 34.17 34.00
N SER A 56 -13.34 33.83 35.01
CA SER A 56 -12.43 34.77 35.69
C SER A 56 -11.14 34.09 36.14
N SER A 57 -10.03 34.84 36.17
CA SER A 57 -8.76 34.35 36.71
C SER A 57 -8.83 34.06 38.22
N SER A 58 -7.91 33.22 38.71
CA SER A 58 -7.70 32.98 40.15
C SER A 58 -7.47 34.30 40.90
N VAL A 59 -6.64 35.18 40.33
CA VAL A 59 -6.29 36.50 40.86
C VAL A 59 -7.51 37.43 40.97
N GLU A 60 -8.39 37.50 39.96
CA GLU A 60 -9.64 38.29 40.04
C GLU A 60 -10.58 37.75 41.12
N THR A 61 -10.68 36.42 41.22
CA THR A 61 -11.53 35.74 42.21
C THR A 61 -11.02 35.98 43.64
N GLY A 62 -9.70 35.94 43.84
CA GLY A 62 -9.05 36.25 45.12
C GLY A 62 -9.20 37.72 45.52
N ASN A 63 -8.96 38.65 44.58
CA ASN A 63 -9.18 40.08 44.80
C ASN A 63 -10.62 40.39 45.22
N LYS A 64 -11.61 39.68 44.67
CA LYS A 64 -13.02 39.82 45.08
C LYS A 64 -13.26 39.37 46.52
N GLY A 65 -12.57 38.31 46.97
CA GLY A 65 -12.54 37.91 48.38
C GLY A 65 -11.99 39.02 49.30
N ILE A 66 -10.93 39.73 48.87
CA ILE A 66 -10.34 40.85 49.61
C ILE A 66 -11.31 42.04 49.70
N GLU A 67 -12.06 42.35 48.64
CA GLU A 67 -13.12 43.37 48.68
C GLU A 67 -14.23 43.00 49.68
N LEU A 68 -14.72 41.75 49.63
CA LEU A 68 -15.75 41.25 50.51
C LEU A 68 -15.31 41.26 51.98
N MET A 69 -14.03 40.96 52.27
CA MET A 69 -13.44 41.13 53.60
C MET A 69 -13.45 42.58 54.08
N LYS A 70 -13.07 43.54 53.23
CA LYS A 70 -13.13 44.99 53.56
C LYS A 70 -14.56 45.48 53.77
N ALA A 71 -15.54 44.87 53.10
CA ALA A 71 -16.97 45.12 53.30
C ALA A 71 -17.57 44.38 54.53
N GLY A 72 -16.79 43.57 55.25
CA GLY A 72 -17.23 42.79 56.41
C GLY A 72 -18.02 41.52 56.08
N ASN A 73 -18.12 41.14 54.80
CA ASN A 73 -18.94 40.04 54.30
C ASN A 73 -18.14 38.72 54.25
N LYS A 74 -17.75 38.25 55.44
CA LYS A 74 -16.74 37.20 55.64
C LYS A 74 -17.08 35.84 55.02
N GLU A 75 -18.33 35.38 55.13
CA GLU A 75 -18.73 34.06 54.62
C GLU A 75 -18.63 33.99 53.07
N GLN A 76 -18.98 35.08 52.40
CA GLN A 76 -18.84 35.21 50.95
C GLN A 76 -17.36 35.33 50.53
N ALA A 77 -16.55 36.04 51.31
CA ALA A 77 -15.11 36.12 51.07
C ALA A 77 -14.42 34.75 51.14
N ALA A 78 -14.73 33.93 52.15
CA ALA A 78 -14.22 32.55 52.27
C ALA A 78 -14.58 31.70 51.04
N THR A 79 -15.80 31.87 50.51
CA THR A 79 -16.25 31.19 49.29
C THR A 79 -15.43 31.61 48.05
N CYS A 80 -15.09 32.90 47.91
CA CYS A 80 -14.26 33.35 46.80
C CYS A 80 -12.79 32.91 46.93
N PHE A 81 -12.21 32.92 48.14
CA PHE A 81 -10.86 32.41 48.35
C PHE A 81 -10.75 30.91 48.05
N TRP A 82 -11.75 30.11 48.43
CA TRP A 82 -11.82 28.69 48.06
C TRP A 82 -11.84 28.49 46.53
N ARG A 83 -12.66 29.26 45.80
CA ARG A 83 -12.73 29.19 44.32
C ARG A 83 -11.43 29.64 43.65
N ALA A 84 -10.78 30.68 44.18
CA ALA A 84 -9.50 31.17 43.68
C ALA A 84 -8.41 30.09 43.80
N ALA A 85 -8.35 29.42 44.96
CA ALA A 85 -7.38 28.38 45.25
C ALA A 85 -7.61 27.10 44.41
N ASP A 86 -8.86 26.61 44.33
CA ASP A 86 -9.25 25.45 43.50
C ASP A 86 -9.04 25.70 41.99
N SER A 87 -9.15 26.95 41.54
CA SER A 87 -8.81 27.34 40.17
C SER A 87 -7.31 27.42 39.91
N ALA A 88 -6.52 27.91 40.87
CA ALA A 88 -5.07 27.99 40.74
C ALA A 88 -4.43 26.58 40.74
N GLU A 89 -4.87 25.70 41.64
CA GLU A 89 -4.40 24.31 41.74
C GLU A 89 -4.63 23.52 40.43
N ARG A 90 -5.82 23.65 39.81
CA ARG A 90 -6.09 23.06 38.48
C ARG A 90 -5.27 23.66 37.33
N SER A 91 -4.84 24.91 37.44
CA SER A 91 -3.98 25.52 36.41
C SER A 91 -2.54 25.01 36.49
N GLU A 92 -2.05 24.66 37.68
CA GLU A 92 -0.73 24.09 37.89
C GLU A 92 -0.64 22.64 37.39
N GLU A 93 -1.69 21.83 37.57
CA GLU A 93 -1.78 20.48 36.95
C GLU A 93 -1.66 20.51 35.41
N ALA A 94 -1.79 21.68 34.79
CA ALA A 94 -1.64 21.91 33.35
C ALA A 94 -0.38 22.68 32.92
N SER A 95 0.45 23.20 33.83
CA SER A 95 1.65 24.00 33.47
C SER A 95 2.78 23.97 34.52
N GLU A 96 4.02 23.75 34.08
CA GLU A 96 5.23 23.72 34.93
C GLU A 96 5.71 25.12 35.41
N GLU A 97 4.81 26.09 35.63
CA GLU A 97 5.17 27.44 36.09
C GLU A 97 4.92 27.63 37.60
N ASN A 98 6.01 27.76 38.37
CA ASN A 98 6.01 27.96 39.84
C ASN A 98 5.23 29.21 40.34
N GLY A 99 4.83 30.13 39.46
CA GLY A 99 4.13 31.36 39.84
C GLY A 99 2.75 31.11 40.44
N ASN A 100 1.96 30.22 39.83
CA ASN A 100 0.57 29.96 40.24
C ASN A 100 0.45 29.28 41.62
N MET A 101 1.52 28.60 42.07
CA MET A 101 1.53 27.91 43.36
C MET A 101 1.61 28.87 44.57
N GLN A 102 2.26 30.02 44.43
CA GLN A 102 2.28 31.03 45.50
C GLN A 102 0.88 31.63 45.69
N ASP A 103 0.22 32.02 44.59
CA ASP A 103 -1.15 32.52 44.61
C ASP A 103 -2.15 31.49 45.18
N ALA A 104 -1.98 30.21 44.87
CA ALA A 104 -2.80 29.13 45.44
C ALA A 104 -2.64 29.02 46.97
N VAL A 105 -1.39 29.05 47.46
CA VAL A 105 -1.08 29.01 48.90
C VAL A 105 -1.63 30.26 49.62
N GLU A 106 -1.46 31.45 49.04
CA GLU A 106 -2.01 32.69 49.61
C GLU A 106 -3.55 32.67 49.66
N ALA A 107 -4.22 32.19 48.61
CA ALA A 107 -5.68 32.06 48.60
C ALA A 107 -6.18 31.04 49.65
N TRP A 108 -5.52 29.89 49.79
CA TRP A 108 -5.84 28.91 50.85
C TRP A 108 -5.63 29.49 52.26
N GLN A 109 -4.56 30.26 52.48
CA GLN A 109 -4.28 30.90 53.79
C GLN A 109 -5.31 32.00 54.10
N GLN A 110 -5.65 32.84 53.13
CA GLN A 110 -6.68 33.88 53.30
C GLN A 110 -8.04 33.26 53.62
N MET A 111 -8.42 32.16 52.95
CA MET A 111 -9.63 31.40 53.28
C MET A 111 -9.62 30.90 54.74
N PHE A 112 -8.50 30.34 55.20
CA PHE A 112 -8.33 29.83 56.57
C PHE A 112 -8.49 30.94 57.62
N ASP A 113 -7.82 32.08 57.42
CA ASP A 113 -7.90 33.24 58.33
C ASP A 113 -9.35 33.77 58.40
N VAL A 114 -10.07 33.80 57.27
CA VAL A 114 -11.48 34.18 57.23
C VAL A 114 -12.33 33.21 58.05
N GLN A 115 -12.21 31.90 57.80
CA GLN A 115 -12.96 30.83 58.47
C GLN A 115 -12.76 30.87 60.00
N GLN A 116 -11.51 31.01 60.47
CA GLN A 116 -11.22 31.20 61.89
C GLN A 116 -11.90 32.45 62.46
N SER A 117 -11.92 33.55 61.71
CA SER A 117 -12.53 34.81 62.15
C SER A 117 -14.07 34.80 62.19
N ILE A 118 -14.71 33.68 61.83
CA ILE A 118 -16.16 33.38 61.94
C ILE A 118 -16.43 32.06 62.68
N ASP A 119 -15.47 31.59 63.48
CA ASP A 119 -15.55 30.36 64.29
C ASP A 119 -15.85 29.06 63.50
N ILE A 120 -15.56 29.04 62.19
CA ILE A 120 -15.64 27.84 61.36
C ILE A 120 -14.29 27.10 61.46
N VAL A 121 -14.33 25.85 61.93
CA VAL A 121 -13.16 24.96 61.91
C VAL A 121 -12.93 24.47 60.47
N PRO A 122 -11.77 24.74 59.86
CA PRO A 122 -11.45 24.30 58.49
C PRO A 122 -11.41 22.77 58.38
N ASP A 123 -11.87 22.24 57.25
CA ASP A 123 -11.89 20.79 57.01
C ASP A 123 -10.48 20.22 56.78
N LEU A 124 -10.28 18.97 57.21
CA LEU A 124 -9.00 18.27 57.11
C LEU A 124 -8.51 18.16 55.65
N HIS A 125 -9.41 17.94 54.70
CA HIS A 125 -9.07 17.85 53.28
C HIS A 125 -8.59 19.19 52.71
N GLN A 126 -9.06 20.32 53.24
CA GLN A 126 -8.57 21.66 52.85
C GLN A 126 -7.17 21.90 53.44
N LEU A 127 -7.00 21.60 54.74
CA LEU A 127 -5.73 21.77 55.45
C LEU A 127 -4.59 20.88 54.92
N ALA A 128 -4.92 19.71 54.38
CA ALA A 128 -3.93 18.77 53.84
C ALA A 128 -3.34 19.15 52.47
N ARG A 129 -3.91 20.14 51.76
CA ARG A 129 -3.44 20.57 50.42
C ARG A 129 -2.26 21.56 50.47
N ILE A 130 -2.22 22.42 51.48
CA ILE A 130 -1.22 23.48 51.60
C ILE A 130 0.23 22.96 51.79
N PRO A 131 0.50 21.97 52.67
CA PRO A 131 1.89 21.60 52.99
C PRO A 131 2.71 21.01 51.81
N PRO A 132 2.15 20.15 50.92
CA PRO A 132 2.87 19.71 49.72
C PRO A 132 3.27 20.84 48.77
N MET A 133 2.44 21.88 48.64
CA MET A 133 2.76 23.07 47.83
C MET A 133 3.90 23.87 48.47
N LEU A 134 3.83 24.13 49.77
CA LEU A 134 4.90 24.80 50.52
C LEU A 134 6.24 24.04 50.42
N MET A 135 6.22 22.70 50.37
CA MET A 135 7.41 21.89 50.14
C MET A 135 8.02 22.06 48.74
N LYS A 136 7.19 22.11 47.68
CA LYS A 136 7.64 22.41 46.30
C LYS A 136 8.23 23.83 46.19
N LEU A 137 7.66 24.81 46.89
CA LEU A 137 8.18 26.19 46.97
C LEU A 137 9.47 26.34 47.82
N GLY A 138 9.96 25.28 48.46
CA GLY A 138 11.11 25.35 49.38
C GLY A 138 10.81 26.00 50.74
N LEU A 139 9.53 26.28 51.04
CA LEU A 139 9.06 26.91 52.28
C LEU A 139 8.87 25.87 53.40
N HIS A 140 9.93 25.11 53.67
CA HIS A 140 9.91 23.91 54.50
C HIS A 140 9.36 24.13 55.93
N GLN A 141 9.72 25.23 56.59
CA GLN A 141 9.20 25.53 57.94
C GLN A 141 7.69 25.77 57.93
N GLN A 142 7.17 26.49 56.93
CA GLN A 142 5.74 26.77 56.81
C GLN A 142 4.94 25.48 56.53
N ALA A 143 5.51 24.54 55.76
CA ALA A 143 4.91 23.22 55.55
C ALA A 143 4.80 22.42 56.86
N VAL A 144 5.83 22.50 57.72
CA VAL A 144 5.83 21.89 59.06
C VAL A 144 4.76 22.54 59.95
N ASP A 145 4.69 23.87 59.99
CA ASP A 145 3.73 24.62 60.82
C ASP A 145 2.27 24.37 60.37
N ALA A 146 2.04 24.28 59.06
CA ALA A 146 0.74 23.94 58.48
C ALA A 146 0.29 22.50 58.84
N TRP A 147 1.19 21.52 58.78
CA TRP A 147 0.87 20.16 59.25
C TRP A 147 0.59 20.09 60.76
N GLN A 148 1.36 20.83 61.59
CA GLN A 148 1.11 20.92 63.02
C GLN A 148 -0.28 21.51 63.30
N THR A 149 -0.65 22.58 62.59
CA THR A 149 -1.98 23.21 62.67
C THR A 149 -3.10 22.23 62.26
N ALA A 150 -2.91 21.49 61.16
CA ALA A 150 -3.86 20.48 60.71
C ALA A 150 -4.09 19.37 61.75
N ILE A 151 -3.01 18.90 62.40
CA ILE A 151 -3.08 17.86 63.44
C ILE A 151 -3.63 18.41 64.76
N GLN A 152 -3.41 19.69 65.08
CA GLN A 152 -3.99 20.34 66.26
C GLN A 152 -5.51 20.51 66.12
N LEU A 153 -5.99 20.90 64.94
CA LEU A 153 -7.42 21.03 64.64
C LEU A 153 -8.11 19.67 64.49
N HIS A 154 -7.40 18.65 63.97
CA HIS A 154 -7.93 17.29 63.77
C HIS A 154 -7.06 16.20 64.44
N PRO A 155 -7.06 16.09 65.79
CA PRO A 155 -6.14 15.20 66.54
C PRO A 155 -6.23 13.71 66.20
N ASN A 156 -7.33 13.26 65.59
CA ASN A 156 -7.56 11.86 65.20
C ASN A 156 -7.17 11.55 63.74
N ALA A 157 -6.76 12.54 62.95
CA ALA A 157 -6.38 12.36 61.54
C ALA A 157 -5.13 11.49 61.40
N ALA A 158 -5.29 10.22 61.05
CA ALA A 158 -4.17 9.30 60.83
C ALA A 158 -3.37 9.68 59.57
N GLU A 159 -4.05 9.94 58.46
CA GLU A 159 -3.42 10.26 57.16
C GLU A 159 -2.64 11.58 57.19
N ALA A 160 -3.13 12.62 57.90
CA ALA A 160 -2.36 13.85 58.08
C ALA A 160 -1.06 13.63 58.89
N LYS A 161 -1.09 12.76 59.91
CA LYS A 161 0.13 12.36 60.66
C LYS A 161 1.09 11.56 59.78
N ALA A 162 0.57 10.71 58.89
CA ALA A 162 1.37 9.99 57.90
C ALA A 162 2.07 10.94 56.92
N ASN A 163 1.33 11.88 56.34
CA ASN A 163 1.85 12.84 55.37
C ASN A 163 2.82 13.83 56.01
N PHE A 164 2.58 14.22 57.27
CA PHE A 164 3.55 15.00 58.05
C PHE A 164 4.82 14.19 58.34
N GLY A 165 4.70 12.90 58.71
CA GLY A 165 5.84 12.00 58.85
C GLY A 165 6.67 11.88 57.58
N ALA A 166 6.03 11.81 56.40
CA ALA A 166 6.70 11.82 55.10
C ALA A 166 7.39 13.16 54.79
N THR A 167 6.76 14.28 55.14
CA THR A 167 7.36 15.62 55.02
C THR A 167 8.62 15.75 55.86
N LEU A 168 8.57 15.33 57.14
CA LEU A 168 9.72 15.33 58.05
C LEU A 168 10.81 14.35 57.61
N HIS A 169 10.45 13.21 57.01
CA HIS A 169 11.39 12.26 56.41
C HIS A 169 12.16 12.90 55.25
N GLN A 170 11.45 13.56 54.32
CA GLN A 170 12.07 14.30 53.22
C GLN A 170 13.00 15.43 53.69
N LEU A 171 12.71 16.05 54.84
CA LEU A 171 13.56 17.07 55.48
C LEU A 171 14.72 16.49 56.31
N GLY A 172 14.90 15.17 56.36
CA GLY A 172 15.96 14.51 57.14
C GLY A 172 15.70 14.46 58.66
N MET A 173 14.52 14.89 59.12
CA MET A 173 14.13 14.95 60.53
C MET A 173 13.63 13.59 61.04
N TYR A 174 14.50 12.57 60.93
CA TYR A 174 14.11 11.16 61.01
C TYR A 174 13.45 10.74 62.33
N ASP A 175 13.89 11.26 63.48
CA ASP A 175 13.32 10.87 64.78
C ASP A 175 11.91 11.44 65.00
N GLU A 176 11.62 12.61 64.44
CA GLU A 176 10.29 13.22 64.45
C GLU A 176 9.36 12.55 63.43
N ALA A 177 9.88 12.23 62.24
CA ALA A 177 9.17 11.44 61.24
C ALA A 177 8.73 10.07 61.79
N ILE A 178 9.62 9.35 62.48
CA ILE A 178 9.28 8.09 63.20
C ILE A 178 8.13 8.32 64.19
N LYS A 179 8.21 9.38 65.00
CA LYS A 179 7.18 9.71 66.00
C LYS A 179 5.81 9.93 65.33
N PHE A 180 5.74 10.69 64.24
CA PHE A 180 4.47 10.94 63.54
C PHE A 180 3.96 9.72 62.76
N TYR A 181 4.84 8.89 62.19
CA TYR A 181 4.45 7.59 61.63
C TYR A 181 3.87 6.65 62.69
N GLU A 182 4.46 6.53 63.89
CA GLU A 182 3.90 5.73 64.98
C GLU A 182 2.58 6.32 65.50
N MET A 183 2.46 7.65 65.61
CA MET A 183 1.19 8.32 65.97
C MET A 183 0.09 8.13 64.91
N SER A 184 0.48 8.01 63.63
CA SER A 184 -0.43 7.61 62.55
C SER A 184 -0.90 6.17 62.72
N LEU A 185 0.03 5.23 62.92
CA LEU A 185 -0.27 3.81 63.09
C LEU A 185 -1.06 3.51 64.39
N GLN A 186 -0.91 4.33 65.42
CA GLN A 186 -1.76 4.28 66.63
C GLN A 186 -3.20 4.74 66.34
N ALA A 187 -3.40 5.72 65.45
CA ALA A 187 -4.71 6.21 65.06
C ALA A 187 -5.41 5.31 64.02
N ASN A 188 -4.65 4.75 63.07
CA ASN A 188 -5.13 3.76 62.11
C ASN A 188 -4.05 2.70 61.81
N PRO A 189 -4.11 1.52 62.45
CA PRO A 189 -3.16 0.43 62.22
C PRO A 189 -3.22 -0.21 60.81
N ASN A 190 -4.17 0.14 59.95
CA ASN A 190 -4.36 -0.48 58.64
C ASN A 190 -3.68 0.27 57.48
N LEU A 191 -2.96 1.36 57.76
CA LEU A 191 -2.26 2.16 56.75
C LEU A 191 -0.95 1.49 56.30
N HIS A 192 -1.04 0.63 55.27
CA HIS A 192 0.06 -0.20 54.77
C HIS A 192 1.28 0.64 54.35
N ALA A 193 1.06 1.72 53.58
CA ALA A 193 2.11 2.64 53.12
C ALA A 193 2.92 3.25 54.28
N VAL A 194 2.31 3.45 55.46
CA VAL A 194 3.01 4.00 56.64
C VAL A 194 4.01 3.00 57.22
N TYR A 195 3.70 1.70 57.20
CA TYR A 195 4.68 0.67 57.58
C TYR A 195 5.84 0.60 56.59
N GLU A 196 5.58 0.78 55.29
CA GLU A 196 6.63 0.73 54.26
C GLU A 196 7.56 1.94 54.35
N ASN A 197 7.01 3.14 54.50
CA ASN A 197 7.78 4.37 54.69
C ASN A 197 8.59 4.32 55.99
N LEU A 198 7.99 3.89 57.11
CA LEU A 198 8.70 3.72 58.38
C LEU A 198 9.81 2.65 58.29
N ALA A 199 9.59 1.56 57.55
CA ALA A 199 10.62 0.54 57.30
C ALA A 199 11.67 0.98 56.26
N SER A 200 11.40 1.97 55.40
CA SER A 200 12.44 2.62 54.58
C SER A 200 13.32 3.51 55.44
N LEU A 201 12.71 4.39 56.23
CA LEU A 201 13.41 5.31 57.12
C LEU A 201 14.33 4.57 58.11
N TYR A 202 13.88 3.46 58.72
CA TYR A 202 14.77 2.64 59.56
C TYR A 202 15.93 1.98 58.79
N ARG A 203 15.76 1.64 57.50
CA ARG A 203 16.88 1.15 56.65
C ARG A 203 17.86 2.28 56.32
N GLU A 204 17.37 3.48 56.05
CA GLU A 204 18.18 4.67 55.78
C GLU A 204 18.99 5.11 57.00
N LYS A 205 18.46 4.94 58.22
CA LYS A 205 19.22 5.08 59.48
C LYS A 205 20.19 3.92 59.77
N GLY A 206 20.23 2.87 58.95
CA GLY A 206 21.02 1.66 59.17
C GLY A 206 20.48 0.69 60.23
N GLU A 207 19.32 0.96 60.81
CA GLU A 207 18.69 0.17 61.89
C GLU A 207 17.89 -1.02 61.33
N GLN A 208 18.58 -1.94 60.64
CA GLN A 208 17.96 -3.09 59.93
C GLN A 208 17.02 -3.93 60.83
N ASP A 209 17.40 -4.16 62.09
CA ASP A 209 16.57 -4.93 63.05
C ASP A 209 15.21 -4.26 63.28
N LYS A 210 15.16 -2.93 63.39
CA LYS A 210 13.90 -2.20 63.57
C LYS A 210 13.08 -2.17 62.30
N ALA A 211 13.70 -2.01 61.13
CA ALA A 211 13.02 -2.14 59.84
C ALA A 211 12.35 -3.52 59.68
N GLN A 212 13.03 -4.60 60.10
CA GLN A 212 12.44 -5.94 60.08
C GLN A 212 11.33 -6.12 61.13
N GLN A 213 11.44 -5.50 62.32
CA GLN A 213 10.34 -5.48 63.29
C GLN A 213 9.09 -4.75 62.75
N VAL A 214 9.25 -3.65 62.02
CA VAL A 214 8.14 -2.93 61.36
C VAL A 214 7.49 -3.78 60.27
N ARG A 215 8.30 -4.47 59.44
CA ARG A 215 7.79 -5.46 58.46
C ARG A 215 7.03 -6.61 59.15
N ASN A 216 7.53 -7.13 60.26
CA ASN A 216 6.86 -8.16 61.04
C ASN A 216 5.55 -7.65 61.69
N ARG A 217 5.43 -6.35 62.00
CA ARG A 217 4.16 -5.72 62.43
C ARG A 217 3.18 -5.62 61.26
N LEU A 218 3.63 -5.18 60.08
CA LEU A 218 2.81 -5.16 58.87
C LEU A 218 2.29 -6.56 58.53
N GLU A 219 3.13 -7.59 58.56
CA GLU A 219 2.71 -8.98 58.36
C GLU A 219 1.62 -9.43 59.35
N LYS A 220 1.70 -9.01 60.63
CA LYS A 220 0.67 -9.33 61.63
C LYS A 220 -0.65 -8.62 61.34
N VAL A 221 -0.61 -7.35 60.92
CA VAL A 221 -1.80 -6.60 60.47
C VAL A 221 -2.41 -7.26 59.22
N VAL A 222 -1.60 -7.58 58.21
CA VAL A 222 -2.04 -8.28 56.99
C VAL A 222 -2.61 -9.67 57.29
N LYS A 223 -2.03 -10.41 58.24
CA LYS A 223 -2.55 -11.72 58.71
C LYS A 223 -3.83 -11.58 59.54
N ALA A 224 -4.02 -10.48 60.27
CA ALA A 224 -5.25 -10.20 61.03
C ALA A 224 -6.40 -9.72 60.12
N ASN A 225 -6.08 -8.89 59.12
CA ASN A 225 -7.03 -8.42 58.09
C ASN A 225 -7.36 -9.48 57.02
N LYS A 226 -6.87 -10.72 57.17
CA LYS A 226 -7.08 -11.83 56.23
C LYS A 226 -8.52 -12.37 56.19
N SER A 227 -9.48 -11.65 56.78
CA SER A 227 -10.92 -11.83 56.62
C SER A 227 -11.54 -10.93 55.54
N SER A 228 -10.85 -9.88 55.07
CA SER A 228 -11.20 -9.16 53.83
C SER A 228 -10.48 -9.80 52.64
N GLY A 229 -11.19 -10.00 51.53
CA GLY A 229 -10.61 -10.52 50.28
C GLY A 229 -9.61 -9.56 49.62
N LYS A 230 -8.99 -10.00 48.53
CA LYS A 230 -8.07 -9.18 47.72
C LYS A 230 -8.69 -7.83 47.36
N THR A 231 -7.88 -6.76 47.44
CA THR A 231 -8.29 -5.41 47.03
C THR A 231 -8.33 -5.28 45.50
N TYR A 232 -9.00 -4.24 44.97
CA TYR A 232 -9.02 -4.01 43.52
C TYR A 232 -7.61 -3.77 42.95
N MET A 233 -6.74 -3.04 43.68
CA MET A 233 -5.36 -2.76 43.25
C MET A 233 -4.54 -4.05 43.10
N GLN A 234 -4.62 -4.97 44.08
CA GLN A 234 -3.95 -6.28 44.00
C GLN A 234 -4.48 -7.13 42.83
N LEU A 235 -5.78 -7.05 42.53
CA LEU A 235 -6.37 -7.76 41.40
C LEU A 235 -6.01 -7.11 40.06
N GLN A 236 -5.89 -5.78 40.00
CA GLN A 236 -5.43 -5.04 38.84
C GLN A 236 -3.96 -5.32 38.51
N GLU A 237 -3.08 -5.36 39.52
CA GLU A 237 -1.67 -5.75 39.38
C GLU A 237 -1.53 -7.18 38.84
N MET A 238 -2.25 -8.14 39.44
CA MET A 238 -2.31 -9.52 38.92
C MET A 238 -2.88 -9.60 37.49
N GLY A 239 -3.86 -8.77 37.16
CA GLY A 239 -4.41 -8.66 35.80
C GLY A 239 -3.37 -8.15 34.79
N LEU A 240 -2.58 -7.15 35.18
CA LEU A 240 -1.48 -6.59 34.39
C LEU A 240 -0.34 -7.59 34.19
N ASP A 241 0.07 -8.32 35.23
CA ASP A 241 1.06 -9.41 35.13
C ASP A 241 0.62 -10.46 34.11
N HIS A 242 -0.65 -10.87 34.17
CA HIS A 242 -1.20 -11.84 33.23
C HIS A 242 -1.34 -11.27 31.80
N LEU A 243 -1.72 -10.01 31.66
CA LEU A 243 -1.78 -9.31 30.36
C LEU A 243 -0.39 -9.22 29.71
N ASN A 244 0.63 -8.80 30.48
CA ASN A 244 2.03 -8.73 30.04
C ASN A 244 2.61 -10.12 29.71
N ALA A 245 2.14 -11.17 30.39
CA ALA A 245 2.48 -12.56 30.07
C ALA A 245 1.68 -13.16 28.88
N GLY A 246 0.85 -12.36 28.18
CA GLY A 246 0.01 -12.81 27.06
C GLY A 246 -1.16 -13.73 27.44
N LYS A 247 -1.49 -13.82 28.73
CA LYS A 247 -2.51 -14.70 29.32
C LYS A 247 -3.84 -13.95 29.45
N TYR A 248 -4.42 -13.59 28.31
CA TYR A 248 -5.55 -12.66 28.23
C TYR A 248 -6.83 -13.15 28.95
N VAL A 249 -7.09 -14.47 28.98
CA VAL A 249 -8.28 -15.04 29.65
C VAL A 249 -8.14 -14.96 31.18
N GLU A 250 -6.94 -15.22 31.69
CA GLU A 250 -6.62 -15.06 33.10
C GLU A 250 -6.59 -13.58 33.51
N ALA A 251 -6.08 -12.70 32.65
CA ALA A 251 -6.14 -11.25 32.84
C ALA A 251 -7.59 -10.74 32.92
N GLU A 252 -8.47 -11.17 31.99
CA GLU A 252 -9.91 -10.87 32.01
C GLU A 252 -10.51 -11.22 33.38
N LYS A 253 -10.23 -12.44 33.88
CA LYS A 253 -10.75 -12.89 35.18
C LYS A 253 -10.32 -11.98 36.33
N PHE A 254 -9.06 -11.56 36.39
CA PHE A 254 -8.59 -10.69 37.47
C PHE A 254 -9.16 -9.28 37.38
N PHE A 255 -9.25 -8.69 36.19
CA PHE A 255 -9.88 -7.38 36.01
C PHE A 255 -11.39 -7.40 36.28
N LEU A 256 -12.11 -8.46 35.89
CA LEU A 256 -13.53 -8.63 36.25
C LEU A 256 -13.73 -8.85 37.76
N GLU A 257 -12.81 -9.55 38.44
CA GLU A 257 -12.85 -9.65 39.91
C GLU A 257 -12.53 -8.29 40.57
N ALA A 258 -11.65 -7.48 39.96
CA ALA A 258 -11.31 -6.13 40.43
C ALA A 258 -12.51 -5.18 40.33
N LEU A 259 -13.24 -5.17 39.21
CA LEU A 259 -14.50 -4.42 39.04
C LEU A 259 -15.55 -4.77 40.11
N GLY A 260 -15.51 -5.99 40.65
CA GLY A 260 -16.39 -6.45 41.73
C GLY A 260 -15.99 -5.99 43.15
N LYS A 261 -14.96 -5.15 43.29
CA LYS A 261 -14.53 -4.58 44.57
C LYS A 261 -14.83 -3.08 44.66
N GLU A 262 -14.96 -2.59 45.88
CA GLU A 262 -15.03 -1.16 46.17
C GLU A 262 -13.77 -0.44 45.66
N GLY A 263 -13.96 0.65 44.90
CA GLY A 263 -12.90 1.38 44.19
C GLY A 263 -12.42 0.76 42.86
N GLY A 264 -12.91 -0.42 42.49
CA GLY A 264 -12.49 -1.13 41.28
C GLY A 264 -13.14 -0.66 39.97
N ASP A 265 -14.29 0.00 40.03
CA ASP A 265 -14.93 0.61 38.87
C ASP A 265 -14.24 1.95 38.53
N ASN A 266 -13.15 1.88 37.75
CA ASN A 266 -12.32 3.03 37.40
C ASN A 266 -11.75 2.95 35.97
N TYR A 267 -11.28 4.08 35.44
CA TYR A 267 -10.85 4.19 34.04
C TYR A 267 -9.72 3.22 33.65
N ALA A 268 -8.80 2.91 34.57
CA ALA A 268 -7.63 2.07 34.30
C ALA A 268 -8.00 0.59 34.16
N ILE A 269 -8.90 0.07 35.01
CA ILE A 269 -9.38 -1.32 34.88
C ILE A 269 -10.21 -1.49 33.60
N HIS A 270 -11.05 -0.53 33.24
CA HIS A 270 -11.81 -0.56 31.98
C HIS A 270 -10.92 -0.45 30.74
N PHE A 271 -9.87 0.36 30.77
CA PHE A 271 -8.87 0.41 29.69
C PHE A 271 -8.15 -0.93 29.52
N ASN A 272 -7.69 -1.54 30.61
CA ASN A 272 -7.01 -2.83 30.56
C ASN A 272 -7.93 -3.97 30.09
N LEU A 273 -9.21 -3.94 30.45
CA LEU A 273 -10.23 -4.83 29.86
C LEU A 273 -10.40 -4.57 28.35
N GLY A 274 -10.37 -3.30 27.92
CA GLY A 274 -10.36 -2.91 26.51
C GLY A 274 -9.22 -3.55 25.72
N LEU A 275 -8.00 -3.51 26.28
CA LEU A 275 -6.81 -4.16 25.72
C LEU A 275 -6.94 -5.69 25.71
N VAL A 276 -7.38 -6.30 26.81
CA VAL A 276 -7.62 -7.75 26.89
C VAL A 276 -8.63 -8.19 25.81
N TYR A 277 -9.73 -7.47 25.64
CA TYR A 277 -10.72 -7.77 24.61
C TYR A 277 -10.23 -7.51 23.18
N PHE A 278 -9.34 -6.53 22.97
CA PHE A 278 -8.67 -6.33 21.70
C PHE A 278 -7.81 -7.54 21.31
N PHE A 279 -6.94 -8.02 22.21
CA PHE A 279 -6.10 -9.20 21.96
C PHE A 279 -6.92 -10.50 21.81
N LEU A 280 -8.05 -10.61 22.52
CA LEU A 280 -9.03 -11.69 22.34
C LEU A 280 -9.92 -11.54 21.09
N ARG A 281 -9.74 -10.49 20.28
CA ARG A 281 -10.53 -10.17 19.07
C ARG A 281 -12.04 -9.98 19.32
N GLN A 282 -12.42 -9.57 20.53
CA GLN A 282 -13.79 -9.29 20.94
C GLN A 282 -14.09 -7.80 20.79
N TRP A 283 -14.20 -7.33 19.55
CA TRP A 283 -14.24 -5.90 19.19
C TRP A 283 -15.33 -5.11 19.93
N ASP A 284 -16.56 -5.62 20.00
CA ASP A 284 -17.68 -4.93 20.67
C ASP A 284 -17.42 -4.72 22.16
N LYS A 285 -16.84 -5.72 22.84
CA LYS A 285 -16.47 -5.61 24.26
C LYS A 285 -15.27 -4.68 24.47
N SER A 286 -14.32 -4.68 23.54
CA SER A 286 -13.16 -3.80 23.57
C SER A 286 -13.61 -2.33 23.48
N LEU A 287 -14.45 -2.00 22.49
CA LEU A 287 -15.05 -0.67 22.35
C LEU A 287 -15.90 -0.28 23.56
N ALA A 288 -16.74 -1.19 24.09
CA ALA A 288 -17.55 -0.91 25.27
C ALA A 288 -16.70 -0.67 26.54
N SER A 289 -15.57 -1.35 26.68
CA SER A 289 -14.66 -1.17 27.82
C SER A 289 -13.86 0.13 27.69
N TYR A 290 -13.37 0.48 26.49
CA TYR A 290 -12.75 1.80 26.28
C TYR A 290 -13.75 2.95 26.45
N ALA A 291 -15.01 2.79 26.02
CA ALA A 291 -16.07 3.77 26.26
C ALA A 291 -16.28 4.01 27.76
N LYS A 292 -16.37 2.95 28.58
CA LYS A 292 -16.42 3.07 30.04
C LYS A 292 -15.18 3.70 30.65
N SER A 293 -14.00 3.44 30.09
CA SER A 293 -12.77 4.12 30.51
C SER A 293 -12.88 5.63 30.29
N LEU A 294 -13.45 6.06 29.17
CA LEU A 294 -13.70 7.47 28.84
C LEU A 294 -14.89 8.09 29.61
N GLU A 295 -15.89 7.31 30.02
CA GLU A 295 -16.94 7.76 30.96
C GLU A 295 -16.33 8.16 32.32
N HIS A 296 -15.32 7.41 32.80
CA HIS A 296 -14.58 7.70 34.03
C HIS A 296 -13.50 8.78 33.86
N ASN A 297 -12.82 8.83 32.71
CA ASN A 297 -11.82 9.85 32.39
C ASN A 297 -11.86 10.25 30.90
N PRO A 298 -12.62 11.31 30.53
CA PRO A 298 -12.80 11.74 29.13
C PRO A 298 -11.53 12.20 28.41
N ASN A 299 -10.45 12.50 29.15
CA ASN A 299 -9.17 12.97 28.62
C ASN A 299 -8.11 11.86 28.54
N PHE A 300 -8.47 10.59 28.79
CA PHE A 300 -7.51 9.51 28.78
C PHE A 300 -7.12 9.08 27.35
N SER A 301 -6.06 9.71 26.84
CA SER A 301 -5.52 9.58 25.46
C SER A 301 -5.36 8.14 24.98
N HIS A 302 -4.99 7.23 25.88
CA HIS A 302 -4.74 5.81 25.60
C HIS A 302 -6.01 5.04 25.24
N SER A 303 -7.18 5.40 25.79
CA SER A 303 -8.45 4.75 25.43
C SER A 303 -8.90 5.16 24.02
N TYR A 304 -8.69 6.42 23.61
CA TYR A 304 -8.88 6.82 22.20
C TYR A 304 -7.92 6.06 21.27
N HIS A 305 -6.66 5.86 21.66
CA HIS A 305 -5.70 5.08 20.87
C HIS A 305 -6.17 3.63 20.72
N GLY A 306 -6.64 3.02 21.80
CA GLY A 306 -7.22 1.67 21.80
C GLY A 306 -8.44 1.53 20.88
N ILE A 307 -9.35 2.51 20.90
CA ILE A 307 -10.50 2.59 19.99
C ILE A 307 -10.03 2.72 18.53
N GLY A 308 -9.04 3.57 18.28
CA GLY A 308 -8.42 3.75 16.96
C GLY A 308 -7.88 2.43 16.40
N ASN A 309 -7.14 1.67 17.20
CA ASN A 309 -6.59 0.35 16.83
C ASN A 309 -7.69 -0.68 16.52
N VAL A 310 -8.82 -0.66 17.24
CA VAL A 310 -9.98 -1.54 16.93
C VAL A 310 -10.58 -1.18 15.55
N TYR A 311 -10.75 0.11 15.25
CA TYR A 311 -11.28 0.53 13.95
C TYR A 311 -10.29 0.30 12.80
N GLU A 312 -9.00 0.52 13.02
CA GLU A 312 -7.92 0.25 12.05
C GLU A 312 -7.86 -1.24 11.69
N THR A 313 -7.89 -2.12 12.69
CA THR A 313 -7.95 -3.59 12.49
C THR A 313 -9.17 -4.03 11.68
N ASN A 314 -10.31 -3.33 11.84
CA ASN A 314 -11.54 -3.57 11.08
C ASN A 314 -11.62 -2.78 9.76
N ARG A 315 -10.56 -2.05 9.37
CA ARG A 315 -10.45 -1.22 8.16
C ARG A 315 -11.47 -0.08 8.05
N ILE A 316 -11.93 0.41 9.19
CA ILE A 316 -12.84 1.58 9.32
C ILE A 316 -11.96 2.82 9.54
N TYR A 317 -11.27 3.22 8.48
CA TYR A 317 -10.14 4.18 8.57
C TYR A 317 -10.55 5.60 8.99
N ASP A 318 -11.76 6.04 8.63
CA ASP A 318 -12.35 7.31 9.05
C ASP A 318 -12.42 7.42 10.58
N LYS A 319 -13.01 6.42 11.24
CA LYS A 319 -13.12 6.37 12.71
C LYS A 319 -11.79 6.09 13.40
N ALA A 320 -10.90 5.34 12.75
CA ALA A 320 -9.55 5.13 13.26
C ALA A 320 -8.80 6.46 13.35
N LEU A 321 -8.77 7.24 12.26
CA LEU A 321 -8.15 8.56 12.20
C LEU A 321 -8.79 9.55 13.18
N GLU A 322 -10.12 9.61 13.28
CA GLU A 322 -10.82 10.47 14.25
C GLU A 322 -10.32 10.24 15.69
N ASN A 323 -10.22 8.97 16.11
CA ASN A 323 -9.79 8.62 17.47
C ASN A 323 -8.28 8.82 17.65
N PHE A 324 -7.45 8.49 16.66
CA PHE A 324 -6.01 8.76 16.73
C PHE A 324 -5.69 10.26 16.75
N PHE A 325 -6.43 11.09 16.00
CA PHE A 325 -6.31 12.55 16.08
C PHE A 325 -6.72 13.07 17.46
N LYS A 326 -7.74 12.46 18.09
CA LYS A 326 -8.11 12.79 19.46
C LYS A 326 -7.01 12.41 20.46
N THR A 327 -6.33 11.28 20.26
CA THR A 327 -5.15 10.92 21.07
C THR A 327 -4.02 11.94 20.91
N VAL A 328 -3.58 12.31 19.70
CA VAL A 328 -2.46 13.27 19.55
C VAL A 328 -2.82 14.72 19.92
N GLN A 329 -4.12 15.06 19.98
CA GLN A 329 -4.60 16.31 20.57
C GLN A 329 -4.42 16.32 22.10
N LEU A 330 -4.60 15.18 22.77
CA LEU A 330 -4.48 15.03 24.22
C LEU A 330 -3.05 14.73 24.67
N ASP A 331 -2.27 14.05 23.81
CA ASP A 331 -0.88 13.67 24.03
C ASP A 331 -0.05 13.90 22.75
N PRO A 332 0.55 15.11 22.59
CA PRO A 332 1.37 15.44 21.43
C PRO A 332 2.68 14.64 21.31
N LEU A 333 3.03 13.81 22.29
CA LEU A 333 4.25 12.98 22.31
C LEU A 333 3.96 11.49 22.02
N ALA A 334 2.71 11.12 21.73
CA ALA A 334 2.30 9.75 21.42
C ALA A 334 2.84 9.23 20.06
N ALA A 335 4.13 8.91 20.01
CA ALA A 335 4.84 8.49 18.79
C ALA A 335 4.21 7.28 18.08
N ASP A 336 3.69 6.31 18.84
CA ASP A 336 3.00 5.12 18.30
C ASP A 336 1.67 5.49 17.64
N THR A 337 1.00 6.55 18.12
CA THR A 337 -0.21 7.05 17.46
C THR A 337 0.12 7.72 16.14
N TYR A 338 1.18 8.53 16.08
CA TYR A 338 1.67 9.09 14.81
C TYR A 338 2.09 7.99 13.82
N PHE A 339 2.69 6.90 14.30
CA PHE A 339 3.01 5.72 13.51
C PHE A 339 1.75 5.05 12.94
N ASN A 340 0.71 4.87 13.76
CA ASN A 340 -0.55 4.26 13.35
C ASN A 340 -1.34 5.15 12.38
N ILE A 341 -1.41 6.48 12.60
CA ILE A 341 -1.98 7.45 11.65
C ILE A 341 -1.28 7.33 10.30
N GLY A 342 0.05 7.36 10.31
CA GLY A 342 0.86 7.21 9.09
C GLY A 342 0.62 5.89 8.37
N THR A 343 0.48 4.80 9.13
CA THR A 343 0.19 3.47 8.60
C THR A 343 -1.23 3.37 8.02
N VAL A 344 -2.24 4.01 8.62
CA VAL A 344 -3.59 4.13 8.03
C VAL A 344 -3.54 4.87 6.70
N TYR A 345 -2.83 6.00 6.63
CA TYR A 345 -2.67 6.72 5.37
C TYR A 345 -1.93 5.89 4.30
N GLN A 346 -0.94 5.06 4.67
CA GLN A 346 -0.35 4.07 3.74
C GLN A 346 -1.36 3.04 3.24
N GLN A 347 -2.22 2.50 4.12
CA GLN A 347 -3.28 1.55 3.74
C GLN A 347 -4.32 2.19 2.80
N MET A 348 -4.56 3.50 2.97
CA MET A 348 -5.37 4.34 2.08
C MET A 348 -4.64 4.81 0.81
N LYS A 349 -3.33 4.51 0.67
CA LYS A 349 -2.42 4.97 -0.40
C LYS A 349 -2.18 6.48 -0.50
N GLN A 350 -2.49 7.23 0.55
CA GLN A 350 -2.21 8.66 0.64
C GLN A 350 -0.80 8.85 1.22
N HIS A 351 0.21 8.66 0.36
CA HIS A 351 1.60 8.58 0.80
C HIS A 351 2.15 9.93 1.28
N GLU A 352 1.61 11.04 0.79
CA GLU A 352 1.90 12.42 1.20
C GLU A 352 1.55 12.62 2.68
N ASN A 353 0.29 12.32 3.05
CA ASN A 353 -0.19 12.36 4.42
C ASN A 353 0.61 11.40 5.32
N ALA A 354 0.88 10.19 4.82
CA ALA A 354 1.68 9.22 5.56
C ALA A 354 3.09 9.74 5.89
N VAL A 355 3.79 10.41 4.96
CA VAL A 355 5.12 10.98 5.21
C VAL A 355 5.10 11.98 6.37
N ILE A 356 4.08 12.84 6.46
CA ILE A 356 3.97 13.85 7.53
C ILE A 356 3.96 13.18 8.92
N TYR A 357 3.05 12.23 9.14
CA TYR A 357 2.87 11.61 10.44
C TYR A 357 3.96 10.57 10.77
N LEU A 358 4.48 9.83 9.78
CA LEU A 358 5.61 8.91 9.98
C LEU A 358 6.91 9.66 10.29
N ARG A 359 7.14 10.83 9.67
CA ARG A 359 8.26 11.71 10.01
C ARG A 359 8.13 12.23 11.44
N LYS A 360 6.93 12.65 11.88
CA LYS A 360 6.66 13.05 13.27
C LYS A 360 6.91 11.91 14.27
N SER A 361 6.47 10.69 13.97
CA SER A 361 6.75 9.50 14.80
C SER A 361 8.25 9.20 14.91
N ALA A 362 8.98 9.33 13.79
CA ALA A 362 10.43 9.12 13.74
C ALA A 362 11.21 10.23 14.46
N GLU A 363 10.73 11.48 14.48
CA GLU A 363 11.30 12.58 15.28
C GLU A 363 11.18 12.34 16.79
N ILE A 364 10.07 11.76 17.25
CA ILE A 364 9.81 11.57 18.69
C ILE A 364 10.48 10.28 19.23
N SER A 365 10.36 9.16 18.49
CA SER A 365 10.82 7.84 18.96
C SER A 365 12.16 7.37 18.38
N GLU A 366 12.59 7.95 17.25
CA GLU A 366 13.68 7.45 16.41
C GLU A 366 13.64 5.94 16.08
N SER A 367 12.45 5.32 16.13
CA SER A 367 12.31 3.88 15.97
C SER A 367 12.57 3.40 14.54
N SER A 368 13.20 2.22 14.40
CA SER A 368 13.42 1.62 13.07
C SER A 368 12.12 1.36 12.31
N GLY A 369 11.02 1.03 13.01
CA GLY A 369 9.71 0.85 12.39
C GLY A 369 9.22 2.11 11.69
N ALA A 370 9.26 3.26 12.39
CA ALA A 370 8.88 4.54 11.81
C ALA A 370 9.75 4.92 10.61
N TYR A 371 11.07 4.73 10.69
CA TYR A 371 11.98 4.99 9.58
C TYR A 371 11.77 4.05 8.37
N ILE A 372 11.44 2.77 8.58
CA ILE A 372 11.09 1.83 7.50
C ILE A 372 9.81 2.31 6.80
N ASN A 373 8.73 2.56 7.56
CA ASN A 373 7.46 2.97 6.94
C ASN A 373 7.59 4.33 6.26
N LEU A 374 8.33 5.29 6.86
CA LEU A 374 8.63 6.58 6.23
C LEU A 374 9.33 6.38 4.87
N GLY A 375 10.36 5.54 4.83
CA GLY A 375 11.06 5.20 3.58
C GLY A 375 10.15 4.54 2.54
N VAL A 376 9.19 3.71 2.97
CA VAL A 376 8.21 3.08 2.06
C VAL A 376 7.29 4.13 1.41
N SER A 377 6.79 5.11 2.19
CA SER A 377 5.99 6.20 1.60
C SER A 377 6.81 7.13 0.72
N LEU A 378 8.03 7.51 1.13
CA LEU A 378 8.91 8.34 0.31
C LEU A 378 9.24 7.67 -1.03
N LYS A 379 9.50 6.36 -1.01
CA LYS A 379 9.72 5.58 -2.24
C LYS A 379 8.47 5.56 -3.13
N ALA A 380 7.27 5.43 -2.56
CA ALA A 380 6.02 5.45 -3.32
C ALA A 380 5.76 6.81 -4.00
N LEU A 381 6.26 7.91 -3.43
CA LEU A 381 6.24 9.26 -4.01
C LEU A 381 7.38 9.53 -5.01
N GLY A 382 8.22 8.53 -5.34
CA GLY A 382 9.39 8.71 -6.21
C GLY A 382 10.59 9.42 -5.55
N LEU A 383 10.51 9.76 -4.25
CA LEU A 383 11.58 10.39 -3.47
C LEU A 383 12.60 9.35 -2.99
N VAL A 384 13.17 8.59 -3.93
CA VAL A 384 13.99 7.39 -3.66
C VAL A 384 15.24 7.70 -2.82
N ASN A 385 15.86 8.87 -2.99
CA ASN A 385 17.02 9.27 -2.18
C ASN A 385 16.66 9.51 -0.70
N GLU A 386 15.57 10.21 -0.40
CA GLU A 386 15.09 10.37 1.00
C GLU A 386 14.65 9.03 1.60
N ALA A 387 14.09 8.13 0.79
CA ALA A 387 13.77 6.78 1.21
C ALA A 387 15.03 6.01 1.63
N ILE A 388 16.10 6.07 0.82
CA ILE A 388 17.40 5.48 1.11
C ILE A 388 17.98 6.03 2.42
N GLU A 389 17.98 7.35 2.63
CA GLU A 389 18.40 7.96 3.90
C GLU A 389 17.59 7.45 5.10
N SER A 390 16.27 7.35 4.94
CA SER A 390 15.37 6.82 5.97
C SER A 390 15.69 5.35 6.29
N TYR A 391 15.95 4.51 5.28
CA TYR A 391 16.34 3.13 5.51
C TYR A 391 17.73 2.98 6.15
N TYR A 392 18.72 3.83 5.82
CA TYR A 392 19.99 3.84 6.55
C TYR A 392 19.80 4.22 8.02
N LYS A 393 18.92 5.19 8.34
CA LYS A 393 18.55 5.51 9.73
C LYS A 393 17.92 4.31 10.44
N ALA A 394 16.99 3.60 9.80
CA ALA A 394 16.43 2.36 10.34
C ALA A 394 17.50 1.29 10.62
N VAL A 395 18.41 1.04 9.68
CA VAL A 395 19.51 0.08 9.85
C VAL A 395 20.46 0.49 10.97
N ALA A 396 20.70 1.79 11.16
CA ALA A 396 21.59 2.32 12.19
C ALA A 396 21.00 2.28 13.61
N LYS A 397 19.68 2.43 13.77
CA LYS A 397 19.01 2.45 15.09
C LYS A 397 18.80 1.05 15.66
N HIS A 398 18.12 0.19 14.90
CA HIS A 398 17.98 -1.23 15.19
C HIS A 398 17.96 -2.01 13.86
N PRO A 399 19.02 -2.79 13.56
CA PRO A 399 19.08 -3.61 12.36
C PRO A 399 17.87 -4.55 12.26
N LEU A 400 17.09 -4.45 11.18
CA LEU A 400 15.95 -5.31 10.89
C LEU A 400 16.06 -5.85 9.46
N PRO A 401 15.82 -7.14 9.19
CA PRO A 401 15.94 -7.72 7.84
C PRO A 401 15.11 -6.97 6.79
N GLN A 402 13.94 -6.46 7.18
CA GLN A 402 13.07 -5.63 6.35
C GLN A 402 13.72 -4.30 5.94
N ALA A 403 14.47 -3.66 6.82
CA ALA A 403 15.20 -2.43 6.51
C ALA A 403 16.30 -2.68 5.47
N PHE A 404 17.07 -3.76 5.62
CA PHE A 404 18.07 -4.18 4.62
C PHE A 404 17.41 -4.50 3.27
N GLY A 405 16.30 -5.25 3.27
CA GLY A 405 15.56 -5.57 2.05
C GLY A 405 15.09 -4.32 1.30
N ASN A 406 14.44 -3.40 2.01
CA ASN A 406 13.93 -2.16 1.42
C ASN A 406 15.05 -1.22 0.94
N LEU A 407 16.14 -1.09 1.71
CA LEU A 407 17.34 -0.34 1.32
C LEU A 407 17.98 -0.92 0.06
N ALA A 408 18.16 -2.24 -0.01
CA ALA A 408 18.71 -2.90 -1.19
C ALA A 408 17.83 -2.72 -2.43
N SER A 409 16.50 -2.81 -2.28
CA SER A 409 15.55 -2.51 -3.36
C SER A 409 15.63 -1.06 -3.84
N ALA A 410 15.80 -0.09 -2.94
CA ALA A 410 15.92 1.32 -3.32
C ALA A 410 17.29 1.65 -3.97
N LEU A 411 18.39 1.05 -3.47
CA LEU A 411 19.73 1.19 -4.07
C LEU A 411 19.79 0.63 -5.50
N HIS A 412 19.14 -0.50 -5.77
CA HIS A 412 19.02 -1.07 -7.13
C HIS A 412 18.30 -0.13 -8.10
N GLU A 413 17.24 0.55 -7.63
CA GLU A 413 16.44 1.46 -8.45
C GLU A 413 17.24 2.67 -8.95
N ILE A 414 18.21 3.13 -8.17
CA ILE A 414 19.18 4.17 -8.57
C ILE A 414 20.49 3.61 -9.16
N GLY A 415 20.55 2.32 -9.48
CA GLY A 415 21.69 1.66 -10.13
C GLY A 415 22.92 1.40 -9.23
N ARG A 416 22.80 1.49 -7.90
CA ARG A 416 23.87 1.18 -6.94
C ARG A 416 23.94 -0.33 -6.62
N ASP A 417 23.95 -1.15 -7.67
CA ASP A 417 23.73 -2.60 -7.60
C ASP A 417 24.71 -3.37 -6.70
N LYS A 418 26.00 -3.01 -6.74
CA LYS A 418 27.03 -3.67 -5.93
C LYS A 418 26.74 -3.52 -4.43
N GLU A 419 26.30 -2.33 -4.03
CA GLU A 419 25.94 -2.02 -2.66
C GLU A 419 24.58 -2.62 -2.28
N ALA A 420 23.61 -2.62 -3.20
CA ALA A 420 22.34 -3.32 -3.03
C ALA A 420 22.56 -4.82 -2.71
N ILE A 421 23.47 -5.50 -3.43
CA ILE A 421 23.84 -6.89 -3.15
C ILE A 421 24.46 -7.04 -1.76
N GLU A 422 25.39 -6.16 -1.36
CA GLU A 422 26.01 -6.23 -0.04
C GLU A 422 24.99 -6.05 1.09
N VAL A 423 24.12 -5.04 0.97
CA VAL A 423 23.02 -4.76 1.90
C VAL A 423 22.05 -5.95 1.98
N ALA A 424 21.65 -6.53 0.84
CA ALA A 424 20.77 -7.69 0.80
C ALA A 424 21.43 -8.93 1.45
N ARG A 425 22.72 -9.18 1.20
CA ARG A 425 23.48 -10.27 1.85
C ARG A 425 23.55 -10.10 3.36
N ARG A 426 23.75 -8.87 3.86
CA ARG A 426 23.70 -8.56 5.30
C ARG A 426 22.31 -8.79 5.89
N GLY A 427 21.24 -8.45 5.15
CA GLY A 427 19.86 -8.70 5.56
C GLY A 427 19.53 -10.18 5.80
N VAL A 428 19.92 -11.07 4.88
CA VAL A 428 19.71 -12.52 5.04
C VAL A 428 20.71 -13.20 6.00
N GLN A 429 21.84 -12.56 6.30
CA GLN A 429 22.74 -13.00 7.37
C GLN A 429 22.20 -12.67 8.77
N LEU A 430 21.44 -11.57 8.90
CA LEU A 430 20.79 -11.17 10.14
C LEU A 430 19.61 -12.10 10.50
N ASP A 431 18.82 -12.50 9.51
CA ASP A 431 17.78 -13.52 9.67
C ASP A 431 17.73 -14.46 8.45
N GLY A 432 18.23 -15.68 8.65
CA GLY A 432 18.20 -16.75 7.65
C GLY A 432 16.81 -17.31 7.34
N ASN A 433 15.77 -16.89 8.05
CA ASN A 433 14.38 -17.27 7.76
C ASN A 433 13.62 -16.18 6.97
N TYR A 434 14.25 -15.04 6.66
CA TYR A 434 13.61 -13.93 5.94
C TYR A 434 13.49 -14.21 4.43
N ALA A 435 12.47 -14.98 4.05
CA ALA A 435 12.20 -15.40 2.66
C ALA A 435 12.18 -14.23 1.64
N HIS A 436 11.63 -13.08 2.03
CA HIS A 436 11.58 -11.89 1.17
C HIS A 436 12.98 -11.30 0.90
N GLY A 437 13.91 -11.40 1.86
CA GLY A 437 15.31 -11.03 1.67
C GLY A 437 16.01 -11.91 0.64
N TYR A 438 15.73 -13.22 0.64
CA TYR A 438 16.24 -14.14 -0.37
C TYR A 438 15.66 -13.88 -1.76
N ASN A 439 14.38 -13.49 -1.87
CA ASN A 439 13.78 -13.07 -3.15
C ASN A 439 14.42 -11.79 -3.70
N ILE A 440 14.66 -10.79 -2.84
CA ILE A 440 15.40 -9.58 -3.22
C ILE A 440 16.82 -9.95 -3.66
N LEU A 441 17.54 -10.75 -2.89
CA LEU A 441 18.89 -11.18 -3.22
C LEU A 441 18.95 -11.96 -4.55
N GLY A 442 17.99 -12.85 -4.82
CA GLY A 442 17.89 -13.54 -6.11
C GLY A 442 17.63 -12.59 -7.28
N THR A 443 16.82 -11.54 -7.06
CA THR A 443 16.57 -10.48 -8.06
C THR A 443 17.84 -9.70 -8.36
N LEU A 444 18.61 -9.36 -7.32
CA LEU A 444 19.87 -8.61 -7.43
C LEU A 444 21.03 -9.44 -7.98
N LEU A 445 21.02 -10.77 -7.87
CA LEU A 445 22.07 -11.64 -8.41
C LEU A 445 21.82 -12.10 -9.84
N ARG A 446 20.70 -11.69 -10.45
CA ARG A 446 20.30 -12.09 -11.81
C ARG A 446 21.20 -11.44 -12.88
N PRO A 447 21.91 -12.20 -13.74
CA PRO A 447 22.86 -11.63 -14.70
C PRO A 447 22.24 -10.63 -15.70
N SER A 448 20.99 -10.84 -16.10
CA SER A 448 20.26 -9.94 -17.01
C SER A 448 20.02 -8.53 -16.45
N LYS A 449 20.33 -8.30 -15.16
CA LYS A 449 20.33 -6.97 -14.52
C LYS A 449 21.68 -6.26 -14.54
N GLY A 450 22.77 -6.89 -15.00
CA GLY A 450 24.11 -6.27 -15.07
C GLY A 450 24.82 -6.10 -13.72
N THR A 451 24.26 -6.68 -12.66
CA THR A 451 24.62 -6.47 -11.25
C THR A 451 25.87 -7.23 -10.79
N GLY A 452 26.36 -8.20 -11.58
CA GLY A 452 27.56 -8.98 -11.30
C GLY A 452 27.37 -10.29 -10.50
N GLY A 453 26.12 -10.71 -10.26
CA GLY A 453 25.82 -12.05 -9.74
C GLY A 453 25.79 -13.14 -10.82
N THR A 454 25.69 -14.41 -10.41
CA THR A 454 25.54 -15.55 -11.33
C THR A 454 24.12 -16.15 -11.31
N THR A 455 23.68 -16.73 -12.43
CA THR A 455 22.41 -17.47 -12.53
C THR A 455 22.27 -18.52 -11.43
N SER A 456 23.35 -19.25 -11.13
CA SER A 456 23.36 -20.29 -10.09
C SER A 456 23.08 -19.73 -8.69
N GLU A 457 23.68 -18.60 -8.31
CA GLU A 457 23.38 -17.95 -7.04
C GLU A 457 21.96 -17.39 -6.99
N ALA A 458 21.48 -16.79 -8.08
CA ALA A 458 20.12 -16.26 -8.17
C ALA A 458 19.08 -17.39 -8.01
N LYS A 459 19.24 -18.49 -8.75
CA LYS A 459 18.42 -19.70 -8.66
C LYS A 459 18.38 -20.24 -7.23
N LYS A 460 19.55 -20.41 -6.59
CA LYS A 460 19.66 -20.85 -5.20
C LYS A 460 18.99 -19.90 -4.20
N ALA A 461 19.06 -18.59 -4.42
CA ALA A 461 18.40 -17.61 -3.56
C ALA A 461 16.86 -17.73 -3.66
N TYR A 462 16.30 -17.82 -4.86
CA TYR A 462 14.85 -18.05 -5.01
C TYR A 462 14.40 -19.41 -4.46
N GLU A 463 15.17 -20.48 -4.71
CA GLU A 463 14.90 -21.80 -4.13
C GLU A 463 14.89 -21.75 -2.59
N THR A 464 15.80 -21.00 -1.98
CA THR A 464 15.82 -20.77 -0.53
C THR A 464 14.58 -20.00 -0.06
N ALA A 465 14.17 -18.96 -0.79
CA ALA A 465 12.94 -18.22 -0.49
C ALA A 465 11.69 -19.13 -0.54
N LEU A 466 11.63 -20.08 -1.48
CA LEU A 466 10.54 -21.04 -1.64
C LEU A 466 10.59 -22.20 -0.63
N ILE A 467 11.77 -22.59 -0.14
CA ILE A 467 11.90 -23.53 0.99
C ILE A 467 11.33 -22.90 2.27
N LEU A 468 11.62 -21.62 2.51
CA LEU A 468 11.12 -20.87 3.66
C LEU A 468 9.63 -20.51 3.55
N ALA A 469 9.15 -20.20 2.34
CA ALA A 469 7.76 -19.83 2.07
C ALA A 469 7.26 -20.46 0.75
N PRO A 470 6.75 -21.70 0.77
CA PRO A 470 6.34 -22.44 -0.44
C PRO A 470 5.21 -21.80 -1.27
N THR A 471 4.40 -20.93 -0.65
CA THR A 471 3.33 -20.16 -1.31
C THR A 471 3.78 -18.79 -1.80
N PHE A 472 5.07 -18.48 -1.77
CA PHE A 472 5.57 -17.15 -2.14
C PHE A 472 5.55 -16.96 -3.67
N VAL A 473 4.45 -16.35 -4.14
CA VAL A 473 4.17 -16.13 -5.57
C VAL A 473 5.28 -15.35 -6.27
N ASP A 474 5.79 -14.27 -5.67
CA ASP A 474 6.79 -13.42 -6.34
C ASP A 474 8.13 -14.16 -6.53
N ALA A 475 8.58 -14.93 -5.52
CA ALA A 475 9.75 -15.79 -5.65
C ALA A 475 9.52 -16.92 -6.68
N THR A 476 8.30 -17.45 -6.77
CA THR A 476 7.92 -18.45 -7.78
C THR A 476 8.02 -17.88 -9.19
N LEU A 477 7.44 -16.71 -9.43
CA LEU A 477 7.43 -16.04 -10.74
C LEU A 477 8.83 -15.56 -11.13
N ASN A 478 9.62 -15.07 -10.17
CA ASN A 478 11.01 -14.67 -10.40
C ASN A 478 11.91 -15.87 -10.76
N LEU A 479 11.75 -17.01 -10.09
CA LEU A 479 12.45 -18.26 -10.43
C LEU A 479 12.00 -18.80 -11.79
N ALA A 480 10.70 -18.86 -12.06
CA ALA A 480 10.17 -19.28 -13.35
C ALA A 480 10.67 -18.39 -14.49
N GLY A 481 10.69 -17.07 -14.27
CA GLY A 481 11.23 -16.10 -15.22
C GLY A 481 12.74 -16.24 -15.45
N LEU A 482 13.52 -16.63 -14.44
CA LEU A 482 14.96 -16.92 -14.59
C LEU A 482 15.17 -18.21 -15.39
N LEU A 483 14.43 -19.27 -15.05
CA LEU A 483 14.45 -20.54 -15.80
C LEU A 483 14.05 -20.33 -17.28
N VAL A 484 13.13 -19.41 -17.55
CA VAL A 484 12.73 -18.99 -18.90
C VAL A 484 13.81 -18.21 -19.66
N GLU A 485 14.72 -17.49 -18.98
CA GLU A 485 15.88 -16.84 -19.62
C GLU A 485 17.00 -17.84 -19.95
N GLU A 486 17.08 -18.95 -19.21
CA GLU A 486 18.02 -20.06 -19.41
C GLU A 486 17.42 -21.19 -20.28
N ASP A 487 16.31 -20.91 -20.99
CA ASP A 487 15.53 -21.83 -21.82
C ASP A 487 15.04 -23.14 -21.11
N GLU A 488 15.11 -23.22 -19.78
CA GLU A 488 14.64 -24.33 -18.92
C GLU A 488 13.09 -24.38 -18.76
N PHE A 489 12.33 -24.36 -19.86
CA PHE A 489 10.86 -24.20 -19.83
C PHE A 489 10.11 -25.27 -19.03
N ASP A 490 10.53 -26.54 -19.07
CA ASP A 490 9.91 -27.61 -18.29
C ASP A 490 10.13 -27.46 -16.78
N ASN A 491 11.31 -26.98 -16.37
CA ASN A 491 11.58 -26.73 -14.95
C ASN A 491 10.80 -25.50 -14.48
N ALA A 492 10.68 -24.44 -15.30
CA ALA A 492 9.78 -23.32 -15.01
C ALA A 492 8.33 -23.79 -14.84
N LEU A 493 7.83 -24.63 -15.77
CA LEU A 493 6.47 -25.17 -15.71
C LEU A 493 6.26 -26.08 -14.49
N ARG A 494 7.27 -26.86 -14.08
CA ARG A 494 7.24 -27.67 -12.85
C ARG A 494 7.14 -26.80 -11.59
N VAL A 495 7.92 -25.72 -11.51
CA VAL A 495 7.93 -24.78 -10.38
C VAL A 495 6.57 -24.09 -10.25
N VAL A 496 6.05 -23.47 -11.32
CA VAL A 496 4.75 -22.79 -11.29
C VAL A 496 3.60 -23.78 -11.03
N ARG A 497 3.65 -24.98 -11.61
CA ARG A 497 2.67 -26.05 -11.33
C ARG A 497 2.73 -26.55 -9.88
N ALA A 498 3.87 -26.43 -9.20
CA ALA A 498 3.97 -26.76 -7.78
C ALA A 498 3.31 -25.69 -6.91
N ALA A 499 3.60 -24.41 -7.15
CA ALA A 499 2.95 -23.31 -6.44
C ALA A 499 1.43 -23.30 -6.65
N ARG A 500 0.95 -23.54 -7.88
CA ARG A 500 -0.50 -23.64 -8.19
C ARG A 500 -1.24 -24.74 -7.44
N ARG A 501 -0.56 -25.79 -6.95
CA ARG A 501 -1.20 -26.80 -6.08
C ARG A 501 -1.37 -26.34 -4.63
N LEU A 502 -0.70 -25.27 -4.23
CA LEU A 502 -0.79 -24.65 -2.91
C LEU A 502 -1.69 -23.41 -2.94
N ASP A 503 -1.67 -22.66 -4.04
CA ASP A 503 -2.54 -21.52 -4.32
C ASP A 503 -2.96 -21.52 -5.81
N ASP A 504 -4.17 -21.98 -6.09
CA ASP A 504 -4.74 -22.01 -7.45
C ASP A 504 -5.56 -20.76 -7.80
N GLU A 505 -5.76 -19.85 -6.84
CA GLU A 505 -6.58 -18.64 -7.00
C GLU A 505 -5.75 -17.41 -7.41
N ASP A 506 -4.42 -17.39 -7.21
CA ASP A 506 -3.58 -16.29 -7.69
C ASP A 506 -3.54 -16.24 -9.24
N PRO A 507 -4.09 -15.17 -9.86
CA PRO A 507 -4.23 -15.08 -11.30
C PRO A 507 -2.88 -14.92 -12.04
N ARG A 508 -1.82 -14.51 -11.35
CA ARG A 508 -0.46 -14.39 -11.90
C ARG A 508 0.15 -15.78 -12.09
N LEU A 509 -0.01 -16.66 -11.11
CA LEU A 509 0.36 -18.08 -11.24
C LEU A 509 -0.44 -18.76 -12.36
N PHE A 510 -1.75 -18.46 -12.48
CA PHE A 510 -2.56 -18.98 -13.58
C PHE A 510 -2.00 -18.56 -14.95
N MET A 511 -1.75 -17.26 -15.13
CA MET A 511 -1.24 -16.72 -16.40
C MET A 511 0.12 -17.29 -16.77
N GLU A 512 1.05 -17.36 -15.82
CA GLU A 512 2.40 -17.88 -16.09
C GLU A 512 2.38 -19.38 -16.41
N TYR A 513 1.58 -20.16 -15.68
CA TYR A 513 1.34 -21.58 -16.02
C TYR A 513 0.80 -21.75 -17.44
N PHE A 514 -0.18 -20.93 -17.83
CA PHE A 514 -0.83 -21.06 -19.14
C PHE A 514 0.09 -20.60 -20.28
N ASN A 515 0.92 -19.58 -20.04
CA ASN A 515 2.01 -19.17 -20.94
C ASN A 515 3.07 -20.26 -21.12
N LEU A 516 3.57 -20.83 -20.01
CA LEU A 516 4.57 -21.88 -20.04
C LEU A 516 4.06 -23.13 -20.78
N LYS A 517 2.80 -23.53 -20.56
CA LYS A 517 2.15 -24.60 -21.34
C LYS A 517 2.14 -24.33 -22.85
N ARG A 518 1.89 -23.09 -23.28
CA ARG A 518 2.00 -22.70 -24.69
C ARG A 518 3.43 -22.82 -25.22
N ARG A 519 4.44 -22.46 -24.42
CA ARG A 519 5.87 -22.52 -24.81
C ARG A 519 6.36 -23.96 -24.97
N VAL A 520 6.02 -24.87 -24.04
CA VAL A 520 6.36 -26.31 -24.15
C VAL A 520 5.40 -27.12 -25.05
N ALA A 521 4.47 -26.45 -25.75
CA ALA A 521 3.45 -27.08 -26.58
C ALA A 521 2.58 -28.15 -25.86
N ASP A 522 2.35 -28.01 -24.54
CA ASP A 522 1.44 -28.85 -23.77
C ASP A 522 0.00 -28.37 -23.97
N TRP A 523 -0.68 -28.93 -24.97
CA TRP A 523 -2.09 -28.63 -25.28
C TRP A 523 -3.09 -29.38 -24.39
N SER A 524 -2.65 -30.16 -23.39
CA SER A 524 -3.59 -30.90 -22.54
C SER A 524 -4.48 -29.94 -21.73
N HIS A 525 -5.78 -30.24 -21.68
CA HIS A 525 -6.79 -29.43 -20.99
C HIS A 525 -6.92 -27.99 -21.53
N TRP A 526 -6.53 -27.73 -22.79
CA TRP A 526 -6.58 -26.39 -23.43
C TRP A 526 -7.93 -25.68 -23.28
N ASP A 527 -9.04 -26.34 -23.64
CA ASP A 527 -10.38 -25.75 -23.56
C ASP A 527 -10.83 -25.44 -22.13
N LEU A 528 -10.37 -26.23 -21.15
CA LEU A 528 -10.62 -25.97 -19.73
C LEU A 528 -9.85 -24.72 -19.28
N ASN A 529 -8.56 -24.64 -19.60
CA ASN A 529 -7.73 -23.47 -19.30
C ASN A 529 -8.29 -22.19 -19.96
N LEU A 530 -8.81 -22.25 -21.19
CA LEU A 530 -9.46 -21.10 -21.84
C LEU A 530 -10.76 -20.65 -21.13
N ARG A 531 -11.55 -21.60 -20.62
CA ARG A 531 -12.75 -21.29 -19.82
C ARG A 531 -12.38 -20.65 -18.48
N GLU A 532 -11.36 -21.17 -17.81
CA GLU A 532 -10.87 -20.58 -16.55
C GLU A 532 -10.24 -19.20 -16.77
N LEU A 533 -9.44 -19.00 -17.83
CA LEU A 533 -8.96 -17.67 -18.23
C LEU A 533 -10.13 -16.67 -18.41
N SER A 534 -11.18 -17.09 -19.13
CA SER A 534 -12.35 -16.26 -19.40
C SER A 534 -13.15 -15.92 -18.13
N LYS A 535 -13.27 -16.87 -17.18
CA LYS A 535 -13.90 -16.63 -15.87
C LYS A 535 -13.05 -15.71 -15.00
N MET A 536 -11.75 -15.97 -14.90
CA MET A 536 -10.77 -15.21 -14.12
C MET A 536 -10.78 -13.73 -14.51
N LEU A 537 -10.70 -13.44 -15.81
CA LEU A 537 -10.71 -12.07 -16.32
C LEU A 537 -12.04 -11.35 -16.04
N ARG A 538 -13.18 -12.03 -16.17
CA ARG A 538 -14.49 -11.47 -15.81
C ARG A 538 -14.60 -11.17 -14.31
N ARG A 539 -14.06 -12.04 -13.44
CA ARG A 539 -13.98 -11.79 -11.99
C ARG A 539 -13.07 -10.60 -11.70
N GLN A 540 -11.89 -10.52 -12.32
CA GLN A 540 -10.97 -9.39 -12.16
C GLN A 540 -11.57 -8.05 -12.60
N MET A 541 -12.26 -7.98 -13.74
CA MET A 541 -12.92 -6.73 -14.18
C MET A 541 -13.99 -6.24 -13.20
N ALA A 542 -14.59 -7.14 -12.42
CA ALA A 542 -15.58 -6.80 -11.39
C ALA A 542 -14.97 -6.40 -10.03
N THR A 543 -13.75 -6.85 -9.70
CA THR A 543 -13.17 -6.71 -8.35
C THR A 543 -11.82 -6.01 -8.27
N SER A 544 -11.13 -5.80 -9.39
CA SER A 544 -9.75 -5.30 -9.43
C SER A 544 -9.59 -4.13 -10.40
N PRO A 545 -8.84 -3.07 -10.03
CA PRO A 545 -8.47 -2.03 -10.98
C PRO A 545 -7.46 -2.51 -12.03
N LYS A 546 -6.68 -3.57 -11.75
CA LYS A 546 -5.66 -4.14 -12.65
C LYS A 546 -6.06 -5.54 -13.11
N LEU A 547 -5.89 -5.83 -14.40
CA LEU A 547 -6.11 -7.17 -14.98
C LEU A 547 -4.77 -7.90 -15.21
N SER A 548 -4.79 -9.23 -15.12
CA SER A 548 -3.60 -10.08 -15.36
C SER A 548 -3.28 -10.32 -16.84
N LEU A 549 -4.12 -9.83 -17.76
CA LEU A 549 -3.92 -9.95 -19.21
C LEU A 549 -4.12 -8.60 -19.89
N GLN A 550 -3.11 -8.09 -20.58
CA GLN A 550 -3.18 -6.80 -21.29
C GLN A 550 -3.93 -6.92 -22.63
N PRO A 551 -4.48 -5.82 -23.20
CA PRO A 551 -5.27 -5.87 -24.43
C PRO A 551 -4.52 -6.48 -25.62
N PHE A 552 -3.25 -6.09 -25.82
CA PHE A 552 -2.43 -6.67 -26.89
C PHE A 552 -2.13 -8.16 -26.68
N GLN A 553 -1.93 -8.60 -25.43
CA GLN A 553 -1.72 -10.01 -25.12
C GLN A 553 -2.99 -10.83 -25.35
N ALA A 554 -4.18 -10.26 -25.04
CA ALA A 554 -5.49 -10.86 -25.23
C ALA A 554 -5.76 -11.24 -26.70
N GLU A 555 -5.19 -10.48 -27.64
CA GLU A 555 -5.25 -10.83 -29.07
C GLU A 555 -4.62 -12.20 -29.40
N THR A 556 -3.67 -12.68 -28.58
CA THR A 556 -3.01 -13.97 -28.79
C THR A 556 -3.79 -15.18 -28.27
N TYR A 557 -4.96 -14.98 -27.63
CA TYR A 557 -5.79 -16.05 -27.07
C TYR A 557 -7.12 -16.17 -27.85
N PRO A 558 -7.65 -17.40 -28.04
CA PRO A 558 -8.95 -17.66 -28.69
C PRO A 558 -10.16 -17.36 -27.79
N ILE A 559 -10.16 -16.22 -27.10
CA ILE A 559 -11.30 -15.70 -26.33
C ILE A 559 -12.31 -14.95 -27.23
N SER A 560 -13.45 -14.53 -26.71
CA SER A 560 -14.46 -13.80 -27.52
C SER A 560 -14.05 -12.35 -27.80
N VAL A 561 -14.57 -11.76 -28.89
CA VAL A 561 -14.27 -10.36 -29.27
C VAL A 561 -14.82 -9.37 -28.25
N GLU A 562 -15.97 -9.69 -27.67
CA GLU A 562 -16.58 -8.93 -26.58
C GLU A 562 -15.64 -8.91 -25.38
N LEU A 563 -15.03 -10.05 -25.02
CA LEU A 563 -14.07 -10.09 -23.91
C LEU A 563 -12.78 -9.30 -24.22
N CYS A 564 -12.24 -9.34 -25.44
CA CYS A 564 -11.13 -8.47 -25.84
C CYS A 564 -11.49 -6.98 -25.72
N ARG A 565 -12.68 -6.59 -26.20
CA ARG A 565 -13.20 -5.21 -26.08
C ARG A 565 -13.35 -4.80 -24.61
N ASP A 566 -13.90 -5.68 -23.77
CA ASP A 566 -14.14 -5.39 -22.36
C ASP A 566 -12.82 -5.23 -21.58
N ILE A 567 -11.80 -6.05 -21.88
CA ILE A 567 -10.43 -5.88 -21.39
C ILE A 567 -9.86 -4.52 -21.83
N ALA A 568 -9.97 -4.17 -23.12
CA ALA A 568 -9.48 -2.88 -23.62
C ALA A 568 -10.19 -1.68 -22.96
N ALA A 569 -11.51 -1.75 -22.77
CA ALA A 569 -12.29 -0.73 -22.09
C ALA A 569 -11.92 -0.60 -20.60
N HIS A 570 -11.59 -1.70 -19.93
CA HIS A 570 -11.10 -1.69 -18.54
C HIS A 570 -9.72 -1.02 -18.44
N PHE A 571 -8.79 -1.36 -19.33
CA PHE A 571 -7.48 -0.70 -19.40
C PHE A 571 -7.57 0.78 -19.73
N SER A 572 -8.48 1.18 -20.63
CA SER A 572 -8.73 2.59 -20.95
C SER A 572 -9.18 3.39 -19.71
N LYS A 573 -10.10 2.85 -18.91
CA LYS A 573 -10.51 3.46 -17.63
C LYS A 573 -9.36 3.54 -16.61
N GLN A 574 -8.47 2.54 -16.58
CA GLN A 574 -7.31 2.57 -15.71
C GLN A 574 -6.31 3.65 -16.14
N ALA A 575 -6.05 3.78 -17.45
CA ALA A 575 -5.15 4.78 -18.00
C ALA A 575 -5.69 6.22 -17.84
N ALA A 576 -7.00 6.42 -17.99
CA ALA A 576 -7.64 7.73 -17.80
C ALA A 576 -7.41 8.28 -16.38
N ARG A 577 -7.55 7.45 -15.33
CA ARG A 577 -7.30 7.85 -13.94
C ARG A 577 -5.86 8.32 -13.69
N VAL A 578 -4.88 7.65 -14.30
CA VAL A 578 -3.47 8.08 -14.22
C VAL A 578 -3.26 9.40 -14.95
N GLY A 579 -4.05 9.68 -15.99
CA GLY A 579 -4.09 11.00 -16.63
C GLY A 579 -4.65 12.09 -15.71
N GLU A 580 -5.78 11.81 -15.05
CA GLU A 580 -6.42 12.72 -14.06
C GLU A 580 -5.46 13.04 -12.89
N GLU A 581 -4.79 12.02 -12.32
CA GLU A 581 -3.77 12.18 -11.26
C GLU A 581 -2.57 13.06 -11.70
N VAL A 582 -2.26 13.11 -13.00
CA VAL A 582 -1.18 13.95 -13.56
C VAL A 582 -1.67 15.38 -13.90
N GLU A 583 -2.98 15.59 -14.06
CA GLU A 583 -3.55 16.94 -14.23
C GLU A 583 -3.59 17.72 -12.90
N ASP A 584 -3.94 17.08 -11.78
CA ASP A 584 -3.90 17.71 -10.44
C ASP A 584 -2.48 18.21 -10.08
N HIS A 585 -1.43 17.49 -10.49
CA HIS A 585 -0.04 17.91 -10.28
C HIS A 585 0.38 19.17 -11.09
N LYS A 586 -0.46 19.69 -12.00
CA LYS A 586 -0.18 20.96 -12.69
C LYS A 586 -0.63 22.21 -11.92
N GLU A 587 -1.43 22.07 -10.87
CA GLU A 587 -1.85 23.22 -10.06
C GLU A 587 -0.72 23.81 -9.19
N THR A 588 0.38 23.09 -8.97
CA THR A 588 1.53 23.54 -8.15
C THR A 588 2.52 24.48 -8.88
N GLY A 589 2.26 24.82 -10.14
CA GLY A 589 2.70 26.11 -10.71
C GLY A 589 4.06 26.18 -11.43
N GLU A 590 4.85 25.11 -11.52
CA GLU A 590 6.13 25.11 -12.27
C GLU A 590 6.06 24.44 -13.66
N GLY A 591 5.01 23.64 -13.93
CA GLY A 591 4.72 23.13 -15.28
C GLY A 591 4.33 24.28 -16.21
N GLY A 592 5.22 24.63 -17.14
CA GLY A 592 5.10 25.83 -17.97
C GLY A 592 3.75 25.92 -18.70
N LYS A 593 2.95 26.95 -18.38
CA LYS A 593 1.72 27.27 -19.11
C LYS A 593 2.07 27.50 -20.58
N PHE A 594 1.52 26.66 -21.47
CA PHE A 594 1.59 26.87 -22.91
C PHE A 594 0.88 28.18 -23.25
N ASP A 595 1.66 29.21 -23.58
CA ASP A 595 1.12 30.46 -24.12
C ASP A 595 0.74 30.23 -25.60
N ILE A 596 -0.55 30.02 -25.84
CA ILE A 596 -1.13 29.77 -27.17
C ILE A 596 -1.63 31.07 -27.82
N SER A 597 -1.27 32.25 -27.29
CA SER A 597 -1.74 33.55 -27.81
C SER A 597 -1.19 33.88 -29.21
N GLU A 598 -0.05 33.31 -29.60
CA GLU A 598 0.45 33.37 -30.99
C GLU A 598 -0.34 32.43 -31.92
N GLN A 599 -1.56 32.84 -32.32
CA GLN A 599 -2.21 32.29 -33.51
C GLN A 599 -1.29 32.50 -34.72
N ARG A 600 -0.63 31.44 -35.17
CA ARG A 600 0.16 31.47 -36.40
C ARG A 600 -0.77 31.59 -37.59
N GLU A 601 -0.76 32.75 -38.24
CA GLU A 601 -1.51 32.97 -39.47
C GLU A 601 -1.30 31.83 -40.47
N TRP A 602 -2.41 31.35 -41.03
CA TRP A 602 -2.38 30.29 -42.03
C TRP A 602 -1.63 30.76 -43.27
N ASN A 603 -0.46 30.18 -43.52
CA ASN A 603 0.35 30.50 -44.68
C ASN A 603 0.36 29.32 -45.67
N PRO A 604 -0.32 29.43 -46.83
CA PRO A 604 -0.38 28.35 -47.82
C PRO A 604 0.96 28.06 -48.53
N SER A 605 1.95 28.96 -48.46
CA SER A 605 3.30 28.71 -48.99
C SER A 605 4.24 28.04 -47.97
N ARG A 606 3.76 27.74 -46.76
CA ARG A 606 4.54 27.04 -45.72
C ARG A 606 4.37 25.54 -45.86
N ARG A 607 5.48 24.80 -45.84
CA ARG A 607 5.49 23.33 -45.79
C ARG A 607 4.81 22.82 -44.51
N VAL A 608 3.98 21.80 -44.66
CA VAL A 608 3.34 21.09 -43.55
C VAL A 608 4.39 20.30 -42.79
N LYS A 609 4.47 20.46 -41.47
CA LYS A 609 5.42 19.74 -40.63
C LYS A 609 4.77 18.46 -40.12
N VAL A 610 5.49 17.34 -40.24
CA VAL A 610 5.02 16.01 -39.83
C VAL A 610 6.07 15.41 -38.90
N GLY A 611 5.69 15.18 -37.65
CA GLY A 611 6.51 14.51 -36.65
C GLY A 611 6.07 13.06 -36.47
N TYR A 612 6.99 12.11 -36.66
CA TYR A 612 6.81 10.72 -36.29
C TYR A 612 7.56 10.45 -34.98
N VAL A 613 6.91 9.81 -34.00
CA VAL A 613 7.52 9.48 -32.69
C VAL A 613 7.52 7.97 -32.51
N SER A 614 8.67 7.37 -32.16
CA SER A 614 8.74 5.93 -31.91
C SER A 614 9.93 5.48 -31.04
N SER A 615 9.68 4.49 -30.18
CA SER A 615 10.71 3.70 -29.48
C SER A 615 11.43 2.71 -30.41
N ASP A 616 10.88 2.49 -31.59
CA ASP A 616 11.19 1.36 -32.45
C ASP A 616 11.96 1.75 -33.71
N PHE A 617 12.42 3.01 -33.78
CA PHE A 617 13.35 3.54 -34.79
C PHE A 617 14.78 2.94 -34.75
N LYS A 618 14.89 1.67 -34.34
CA LYS A 618 16.08 0.86 -34.09
C LYS A 618 16.06 -0.40 -34.98
N GLN A 619 16.89 -1.39 -34.72
CA GLN A 619 16.85 -2.76 -35.27
C GLN A 619 15.53 -3.46 -34.84
N HIS A 620 14.43 -3.09 -35.47
CA HIS A 620 13.07 -3.54 -35.12
C HIS A 620 12.21 -3.72 -36.38
N PRO A 621 11.26 -4.68 -36.41
CA PRO A 621 10.38 -4.88 -37.55
C PRO A 621 9.66 -3.60 -38.01
N LEU A 622 9.19 -2.76 -37.08
CA LEU A 622 8.55 -1.47 -37.44
C LEU A 622 9.45 -0.64 -38.38
N SER A 623 10.72 -0.44 -38.01
CA SER A 623 11.67 0.33 -38.81
C SER A 623 11.95 -0.30 -40.16
N TYR A 624 12.04 -1.62 -40.24
CA TYR A 624 12.19 -2.32 -41.51
C TYR A 624 11.03 -2.04 -42.47
N LEU A 625 9.80 -1.93 -41.96
CA LEU A 625 8.60 -1.68 -42.78
C LEU A 625 8.49 -0.21 -43.21
N ILE A 626 8.70 0.73 -42.29
CA ILE A 626 8.45 2.16 -42.55
C ILE A 626 9.69 2.95 -42.99
N GLN A 627 10.87 2.34 -43.08
CA GLN A 627 12.12 3.04 -43.44
C GLN A 627 11.99 3.94 -44.69
N ASN A 628 11.26 3.51 -45.73
CA ASN A 628 11.13 4.27 -46.98
C ASN A 628 9.98 5.31 -46.95
N LEU A 629 9.09 5.26 -45.95
CA LEU A 629 7.98 6.23 -45.82
C LEU A 629 8.49 7.67 -45.79
N PHE A 630 9.63 7.89 -45.13
CA PHE A 630 10.23 9.21 -44.95
C PHE A 630 10.82 9.77 -46.27
N LEU A 631 11.28 8.89 -47.17
CA LEU A 631 11.70 9.24 -48.53
C LEU A 631 10.52 9.63 -49.43
N PHE A 632 9.39 8.93 -49.35
CA PHE A 632 8.23 9.12 -50.24
C PHE A 632 7.42 10.39 -49.98
N HIS A 633 7.64 11.08 -48.86
CA HIS A 633 7.05 12.40 -48.63
C HIS A 633 7.55 13.42 -49.65
N ASP A 634 6.60 14.13 -50.26
CA ASP A 634 6.90 15.25 -51.15
C ASP A 634 7.57 16.38 -50.35
N LYS A 635 8.90 16.44 -50.40
CA LYS A 635 9.72 17.41 -49.66
C LYS A 635 9.53 18.86 -50.13
N SER A 636 8.77 19.11 -51.20
CA SER A 636 8.34 20.48 -51.56
C SER A 636 7.13 20.95 -50.74
N ARG A 637 6.28 20.03 -50.28
CA ARG A 637 5.06 20.30 -49.49
C ARG A 637 5.18 19.93 -48.02
N PHE A 638 6.04 18.97 -47.65
CA PHE A 638 6.14 18.44 -46.29
C PHE A 638 7.56 18.56 -45.72
N GLU A 639 7.68 18.88 -44.43
CA GLU A 639 8.90 18.81 -43.61
C GLU A 639 8.76 17.64 -42.63
N ILE A 640 9.63 16.63 -42.74
CA ILE A 640 9.53 15.37 -42.00
C ILE A 640 10.55 15.30 -40.86
N TYR A 641 10.08 14.97 -39.66
CA TYR A 641 10.86 14.83 -38.43
C TYR A 641 10.60 13.44 -37.82
N CYS A 642 11.66 12.77 -37.34
CA CYS A 642 11.59 11.43 -36.77
C CYS A 642 12.22 11.41 -35.37
N TYR A 643 11.37 11.40 -34.35
CA TYR A 643 11.73 11.50 -32.94
C TYR A 643 11.90 10.10 -32.32
N ALA A 644 13.11 9.87 -31.81
CA ALA A 644 13.54 8.60 -31.26
C ALA A 644 13.40 8.59 -29.73
N THR A 645 12.47 7.81 -29.20
CA THR A 645 12.33 7.64 -27.74
C THR A 645 13.20 6.51 -27.18
N SER A 646 14.09 5.95 -28.01
CA SER A 646 15.08 4.94 -27.67
C SER A 646 16.49 5.39 -28.07
N PRO A 647 17.54 4.87 -27.41
CA PRO A 647 18.93 5.14 -27.82
C PRO A 647 19.21 4.81 -29.29
N ASN A 648 20.20 5.49 -29.87
CA ASN A 648 20.76 5.12 -31.16
C ASN A 648 21.51 3.79 -31.00
N ASP A 649 21.11 2.77 -31.76
CA ASP A 649 21.64 1.40 -31.70
C ASP A 649 22.66 1.10 -32.81
N GLY A 650 23.04 2.10 -33.60
CA GLY A 650 23.95 1.96 -34.73
C GLY A 650 23.38 1.19 -35.93
N SER A 651 22.10 0.78 -35.90
CA SER A 651 21.50 -0.03 -36.97
C SER A 651 21.43 0.71 -38.30
N MET A 652 21.48 -0.06 -39.40
CA MET A 652 21.29 0.49 -40.75
C MET A 652 19.95 1.21 -40.92
N TYR A 653 18.90 0.74 -40.24
CA TYR A 653 17.59 1.38 -40.24
C TYR A 653 17.61 2.73 -39.52
N ARG A 654 18.17 2.78 -38.30
CA ARG A 654 18.36 4.03 -37.55
C ARG A 654 19.10 5.08 -38.36
N LYS A 655 20.20 4.67 -39.02
CA LYS A 655 20.98 5.54 -39.92
C LYS A 655 20.12 6.08 -41.07
N LYS A 656 19.47 5.20 -41.81
CA LYS A 656 18.64 5.56 -42.97
C LYS A 656 17.46 6.48 -42.63
N ILE A 657 16.73 6.18 -41.54
CA ILE A 657 15.64 7.05 -41.04
C ILE A 657 16.15 8.45 -40.72
N SER A 658 17.38 8.55 -40.17
CA SER A 658 18.02 9.85 -39.90
C SER A 658 18.38 10.59 -41.19
N GLU A 659 18.94 9.89 -42.19
CA GLU A 659 19.35 10.44 -43.49
C GLU A 659 18.17 10.90 -44.36
N GLU A 660 17.03 10.19 -44.30
CA GLU A 660 15.86 10.51 -45.13
C GLU A 660 14.97 11.62 -44.53
N SER A 661 15.05 11.85 -43.22
CA SER A 661 14.36 12.96 -42.53
C SER A 661 14.94 14.34 -42.91
N CYS A 662 14.20 15.44 -42.65
CA CYS A 662 14.59 16.77 -43.13
C CYS A 662 15.77 17.42 -42.37
N ARG A 663 16.18 16.85 -41.23
CA ARG A 663 17.45 17.13 -40.52
C ARG A 663 17.87 15.86 -39.78
N GLY A 664 19.16 15.52 -39.82
CA GLY A 664 19.73 14.29 -39.25
C GLY A 664 19.75 14.23 -37.72
N SER A 665 18.57 14.36 -37.09
CA SER A 665 18.35 14.24 -35.65
C SER A 665 17.25 13.22 -35.38
N ALA A 666 17.58 11.94 -35.52
CA ALA A 666 17.05 10.94 -34.61
C ALA A 666 17.68 11.16 -33.21
N THR A 667 17.38 12.32 -32.61
CA THR A 667 17.86 12.69 -31.28
C THR A 667 17.27 11.72 -30.28
N SER A 668 18.16 10.93 -29.66
CA SER A 668 17.82 10.12 -28.50
C SER A 668 17.65 11.05 -27.30
N ALA A 669 16.43 11.56 -27.10
CA ALA A 669 16.04 11.99 -25.77
C ALA A 669 15.98 10.72 -24.90
N ARG A 670 16.69 10.73 -23.76
CA ARG A 670 16.41 9.72 -22.73
C ARG A 670 14.99 9.94 -22.22
N TRP A 671 14.34 8.85 -21.78
CA TRP A 671 13.11 8.94 -21.00
C TRP A 671 13.44 9.43 -19.58
N GLU A 672 13.72 10.72 -19.49
CA GLU A 672 13.51 11.53 -18.29
C GLU A 672 12.19 12.29 -18.53
N GLY A 673 11.38 12.54 -17.49
CA GLY A 673 9.96 12.94 -17.63
C GLY A 673 9.74 14.16 -18.55
N ASP A 674 10.69 15.10 -18.51
CA ASP A 674 10.72 16.34 -19.28
C ASP A 674 10.83 16.13 -20.80
N ALA A 675 11.12 14.92 -21.28
CA ALA A 675 11.28 14.64 -22.72
C ALA A 675 9.98 14.93 -23.49
N ILE A 676 8.81 14.57 -22.95
CA ILE A 676 7.52 14.88 -23.56
C ILE A 676 7.29 16.40 -23.60
N ASP A 677 7.57 17.11 -22.52
CA ASP A 677 7.49 18.57 -22.52
C ASP A 677 8.50 19.19 -23.49
N SER A 678 9.67 18.58 -23.74
CA SER A 678 10.60 18.99 -24.81
C SER A 678 10.07 18.71 -26.22
N TYR A 679 9.32 17.62 -26.43
CA TYR A 679 8.69 17.28 -27.71
C TYR A 679 7.49 18.17 -28.02
N ILE A 680 6.70 18.55 -27.01
CA ILE A 680 5.54 19.45 -27.16
C ILE A 680 6.01 20.92 -27.18
N SER A 681 7.08 21.28 -26.46
CA SER A 681 7.69 22.62 -26.49
C SER A 681 8.69 22.87 -27.63
N ASP A 682 9.00 21.87 -28.48
CA ASP A 682 9.60 22.15 -29.79
C ASP A 682 8.62 23.01 -30.60
N ARG A 683 8.85 24.33 -30.55
CA ARG A 683 8.05 25.40 -31.16
C ARG A 683 7.77 25.23 -32.65
N LYS A 684 8.26 24.17 -33.30
CA LYS A 684 8.11 23.88 -34.73
C LYS A 684 7.12 22.75 -35.04
N GLY A 685 6.83 21.82 -34.12
CA GLY A 685 6.18 20.55 -34.43
C GLY A 685 4.65 20.56 -34.56
N THR A 686 3.94 21.05 -33.55
CA THR A 686 2.57 20.55 -33.27
C THR A 686 1.53 21.67 -33.08
N PRO A 687 0.39 21.64 -33.79
CA PRO A 687 -0.79 22.45 -33.47
C PRO A 687 -1.84 21.65 -32.65
N PRO A 688 -2.45 22.22 -31.60
CA PRO A 688 -3.52 21.55 -30.85
C PRO A 688 -4.93 22.07 -31.19
N GLU A 689 -5.72 21.24 -31.89
CA GLU A 689 -7.20 21.32 -32.03
C GLU A 689 -7.77 19.88 -32.10
N ILE A 690 -8.87 19.53 -31.40
CA ILE A 690 -9.72 18.31 -31.62
C ILE A 690 -9.98 17.24 -30.47
N ALA A 691 -9.53 17.38 -29.20
CA ALA A 691 -9.87 16.49 -28.05
C ALA A 691 -10.23 17.25 -26.73
N CYS A 692 -11.27 16.85 -26.01
CA CYS A 692 -12.10 17.73 -25.16
C CYS A 692 -12.17 17.32 -23.67
N THR A 693 -12.40 18.30 -22.79
CA THR A 693 -13.21 18.12 -21.57
C THR A 693 -14.58 18.78 -21.78
N GLN A 694 -15.68 18.15 -21.33
CA GLN A 694 -16.93 18.88 -21.13
C GLN A 694 -17.06 19.30 -19.66
N GLY A 695 -16.36 20.40 -19.38
CA GLY A 695 -16.53 21.26 -18.20
C GLY A 695 -16.73 22.72 -18.63
N HIS A 696 -17.65 22.94 -19.58
CA HIS A 696 -17.96 24.21 -20.28
C HIS A 696 -16.98 24.67 -21.38
N GLY A 697 -17.48 24.75 -22.62
CA GLY A 697 -16.85 25.47 -23.75
C GLY A 697 -16.19 24.56 -24.79
N ASP A 698 -16.84 24.41 -25.96
CA ASP A 698 -16.33 23.58 -27.06
C ASP A 698 -15.07 24.18 -27.73
N GLN A 699 -13.88 23.82 -27.25
CA GLN A 699 -12.64 23.93 -28.03
C GLN A 699 -11.59 22.88 -27.63
N CYS A 700 -11.89 21.67 -28.08
CA CYS A 700 -11.06 20.48 -28.13
C CYS A 700 -9.62 20.75 -28.66
N LEU A 701 -8.60 19.96 -28.22
CA LEU A 701 -7.17 19.93 -28.57
C LEU A 701 -6.61 18.48 -28.87
N TYR A 702 -6.65 17.94 -30.11
CA TYR A 702 -6.36 16.51 -30.41
C TYR A 702 -7.24 15.77 -31.47
N LYS A 703 -7.31 16.18 -32.76
CA LYS A 703 -8.35 15.66 -33.70
C LYS A 703 -8.05 14.28 -34.31
N GLU A 704 -8.78 13.26 -33.88
CA GLU A 704 -8.83 11.99 -34.62
C GLU A 704 -9.67 12.10 -35.92
N LYS A 705 -9.05 11.67 -37.03
CA LYS A 705 -9.71 11.41 -38.31
C LYS A 705 -9.20 10.09 -38.84
N MET A 706 -10.10 9.16 -39.15
CA MET A 706 -9.73 7.94 -39.87
C MET A 706 -9.32 8.31 -41.30
N LEU A 707 -8.04 8.14 -41.62
CA LEU A 707 -7.54 8.22 -42.99
C LEU A 707 -7.81 6.87 -43.67
N TYR A 708 -8.84 6.80 -44.51
CA TYR A 708 -9.13 5.60 -45.29
C TYR A 708 -8.17 5.50 -46.48
N MET A 709 -7.21 4.57 -46.40
CA MET A 709 -6.27 4.25 -47.49
C MET A 709 -6.70 2.91 -48.13
N PRO A 710 -7.56 2.93 -49.18
CA PRO A 710 -8.00 1.70 -49.82
C PRO A 710 -6.81 0.93 -50.39
N HIS A 711 -6.83 -0.39 -50.26
CA HIS A 711 -5.77 -1.32 -50.66
C HIS A 711 -4.41 -1.19 -49.93
N SER A 712 -4.24 -0.23 -49.02
CA SER A 712 -3.02 -0.05 -48.24
C SER A 712 -3.17 -0.56 -46.81
N TYR A 713 -2.90 -1.87 -46.61
CA TYR A 713 -2.73 -2.43 -45.27
C TYR A 713 -1.34 -2.10 -44.69
N GLN A 714 -0.33 -2.17 -45.55
CA GLN A 714 1.09 -1.99 -45.24
C GLN A 714 1.75 -1.40 -46.49
N LEU A 715 2.64 -0.42 -46.32
CA LEU A 715 3.37 0.20 -47.43
C LEU A 715 4.56 -0.68 -47.85
N ASN A 716 4.36 -1.53 -48.85
CA ASN A 716 5.41 -2.43 -49.36
C ASN A 716 6.03 -1.85 -50.62
N ASP A 717 7.18 -1.22 -50.47
CA ASP A 717 7.83 -0.54 -51.58
C ASP A 717 8.49 -1.52 -52.57
N HIS A 718 8.00 -1.54 -53.82
CA HIS A 718 8.60 -2.28 -54.93
C HIS A 718 10.06 -1.89 -55.23
N LYS A 719 10.53 -0.72 -54.75
CA LYS A 719 11.92 -0.24 -54.89
C LYS A 719 12.84 -0.67 -53.74
N GLN A 720 12.38 -1.52 -52.81
CA GLN A 720 13.22 -2.05 -51.73
C GLN A 720 14.44 -2.82 -52.25
N ALA A 721 15.49 -2.89 -51.41
CA ALA A 721 16.76 -3.58 -51.68
C ALA A 721 16.64 -5.10 -51.93
N HIS A 722 15.42 -5.66 -51.93
CA HIS A 722 15.12 -7.08 -52.10
C HIS A 722 14.47 -7.40 -53.45
N HIS A 723 14.60 -6.52 -54.45
CA HIS A 723 14.30 -6.81 -55.87
C HIS A 723 15.05 -8.05 -56.41
N ALA A 724 16.08 -8.53 -55.71
CA ALA A 724 16.77 -9.80 -56.00
C ALA A 724 15.86 -11.03 -56.21
N ILE A 725 14.69 -11.15 -55.57
CA ILE A 725 13.74 -12.27 -55.83
C ILE A 725 12.98 -12.11 -57.17
N ILE A 726 13.10 -10.95 -57.80
CA ILE A 726 12.66 -10.67 -59.17
C ILE A 726 13.84 -10.91 -60.12
N ASP A 727 15.01 -10.34 -59.82
CA ASP A 727 16.19 -10.39 -60.72
C ASP A 727 16.87 -11.76 -60.80
N SER A 728 17.00 -12.46 -59.67
CA SER A 728 17.73 -13.74 -59.56
C SER A 728 16.83 -14.96 -59.32
N GLY A 729 15.52 -14.76 -59.16
CA GLY A 729 14.56 -15.82 -58.83
C GLY A 729 14.77 -16.41 -57.43
N PRO A 730 14.02 -17.48 -57.08
CA PRO A 730 14.18 -18.15 -55.79
C PRO A 730 15.48 -18.95 -55.73
N LEU A 731 15.99 -19.18 -54.51
CA LEU A 731 17.13 -20.09 -54.32
C LEU A 731 16.77 -21.50 -54.84
N PRO A 732 17.69 -22.20 -55.53
CA PRO A 732 17.55 -23.62 -55.79
C PRO A 732 17.29 -24.37 -54.48
N ARG A 733 16.37 -25.34 -54.49
CA ARG A 733 16.01 -26.08 -53.26
C ARG A 733 17.18 -26.85 -52.64
N SER A 734 18.20 -27.18 -53.44
CA SER A 734 19.48 -27.72 -52.97
C SER A 734 20.35 -26.74 -52.15
N GLN A 735 20.05 -25.44 -52.20
CA GLN A 735 20.76 -24.36 -51.50
C GLN A 735 19.94 -23.76 -50.33
N VAL A 736 18.62 -23.94 -50.33
CA VAL A 736 17.71 -23.56 -49.22
C VAL A 736 18.18 -24.14 -47.87
N GLN A 737 18.71 -25.37 -47.92
CA GLN A 737 19.48 -25.98 -46.85
C GLN A 737 20.40 -27.02 -47.49
N ALA A 738 21.71 -26.82 -47.36
CA ALA A 738 22.68 -27.78 -47.89
C ALA A 738 22.44 -29.16 -47.23
N SER A 739 22.22 -30.18 -48.06
CA SER A 739 22.04 -31.59 -47.68
C SER A 739 20.75 -32.04 -46.94
N HIS A 740 19.56 -31.52 -47.28
CA HIS A 740 18.31 -32.26 -46.99
C HIS A 740 17.81 -33.04 -48.23
N PRO A 741 17.90 -34.40 -48.27
CA PRO A 741 17.65 -35.19 -49.49
C PRO A 741 16.24 -35.02 -50.09
N LEU A 742 15.24 -34.78 -49.25
CA LEU A 742 13.83 -34.73 -49.66
C LEU A 742 13.43 -33.42 -50.37
N LEU A 743 14.11 -32.29 -50.13
CA LEU A 743 13.66 -30.95 -50.58
C LEU A 743 13.35 -30.86 -52.09
N ASN A 744 14.11 -31.54 -52.94
CA ASN A 744 13.95 -31.46 -54.39
C ASN A 744 12.69 -32.21 -54.89
N SER A 745 12.44 -33.41 -54.35
CA SER A 745 11.28 -34.24 -54.72
C SER A 745 10.00 -33.83 -53.98
N SER A 746 10.12 -33.17 -52.82
CA SER A 746 9.00 -32.84 -51.95
C SER A 746 8.07 -31.72 -52.41
N VAL A 747 6.90 -31.63 -51.76
CA VAL A 747 6.12 -30.38 -51.69
C VAL A 747 6.56 -29.61 -50.44
N VAL A 748 6.95 -28.34 -50.61
CA VAL A 748 7.54 -27.54 -49.53
C VAL A 748 6.52 -26.56 -48.99
N TYR A 749 6.13 -26.75 -47.73
CA TYR A 749 5.35 -25.79 -46.95
C TYR A 749 6.26 -24.85 -46.15
N VAL A 750 5.76 -23.66 -45.79
CA VAL A 750 6.41 -22.74 -44.85
C VAL A 750 5.43 -22.23 -43.80
N ASN A 751 5.97 -21.82 -42.63
CA ASN A 751 5.28 -21.35 -41.42
C ASN A 751 4.57 -22.49 -40.63
N PHE A 752 4.72 -22.56 -39.29
CA PHE A 752 4.28 -23.71 -38.48
C PHE A 752 3.11 -23.42 -37.53
N ASN A 753 2.19 -24.37 -37.42
CA ASN A 753 1.18 -24.42 -36.36
C ASN A 753 0.71 -25.87 -36.07
N SER A 754 0.04 -26.08 -34.94
CA SER A 754 -0.30 -27.40 -34.38
C SER A 754 -1.06 -28.33 -35.33
N TYR A 755 -2.04 -27.81 -36.07
CA TYR A 755 -2.90 -28.54 -37.02
C TYR A 755 -2.18 -28.95 -38.33
N GLN A 756 -0.96 -28.47 -38.57
CA GLN A 756 -0.22 -28.84 -39.78
C GLN A 756 0.37 -30.25 -39.72
N LYS A 757 0.41 -30.88 -38.53
CA LYS A 757 0.75 -32.31 -38.39
C LYS A 757 -0.17 -33.19 -39.24
N ASP A 758 -1.47 -32.89 -39.26
CA ASP A 758 -2.46 -33.63 -40.05
C ASP A 758 -2.25 -33.46 -41.56
N ILE A 759 -1.82 -32.26 -41.99
CA ILE A 759 -1.50 -31.96 -43.40
C ILE A 759 -0.28 -32.77 -43.85
N ILE A 760 0.81 -32.74 -43.08
CA ILE A 760 2.08 -33.43 -43.42
C ILE A 760 1.91 -34.96 -43.39
N ALA A 761 1.07 -35.47 -42.47
CA ALA A 761 0.72 -36.89 -42.41
C ALA A 761 -0.10 -37.37 -43.62
N ASN A 762 -0.92 -36.49 -44.23
CA ASN A 762 -1.80 -36.84 -45.34
C ASN A 762 -1.27 -36.46 -46.74
N VAL A 763 -0.14 -35.76 -46.83
CA VAL A 763 0.53 -35.43 -48.10
C VAL A 763 1.89 -36.11 -48.16
N ASP A 764 1.95 -37.24 -48.86
CA ASP A 764 3.19 -37.98 -49.01
C ASP A 764 4.26 -37.22 -49.77
N GLY A 765 5.49 -37.33 -49.26
CA GLY A 765 6.60 -36.53 -49.73
C GLY A 765 6.48 -35.03 -49.44
N SER A 766 5.52 -34.54 -48.64
CA SER A 766 5.57 -33.15 -48.19
C SER A 766 6.63 -32.93 -47.10
N VAL A 767 7.14 -31.71 -47.03
CA VAL A 767 8.03 -31.23 -45.96
C VAL A 767 7.58 -29.84 -45.53
N LEU A 768 7.78 -29.50 -44.26
CA LEU A 768 7.52 -28.19 -43.71
C LEU A 768 8.82 -27.52 -43.31
N CYS A 769 9.11 -26.36 -43.91
CA CYS A 769 10.26 -25.54 -43.57
C CYS A 769 9.91 -24.48 -42.52
N ILE A 770 10.64 -24.49 -41.41
CA ILE A 770 10.48 -23.60 -40.26
C ILE A 770 11.77 -22.79 -40.06
N LEU A 771 11.62 -21.49 -39.79
CA LEU A 771 12.71 -20.65 -39.31
C LEU A 771 12.95 -20.93 -37.82
N LEU A 772 14.12 -21.44 -37.45
CA LEU A 772 14.55 -21.49 -36.05
C LEU A 772 15.40 -20.27 -35.69
N ARG A 773 15.28 -19.83 -34.43
CA ARG A 773 16.25 -18.96 -33.76
C ARG A 773 17.42 -19.80 -33.24
N GLU A 774 18.53 -19.13 -32.91
CA GLU A 774 19.80 -19.80 -32.57
C GLU A 774 19.78 -20.66 -31.29
N ASN A 775 18.68 -20.63 -30.51
CA ASN A 775 18.46 -21.41 -29.28
C ASN A 775 17.21 -22.32 -29.31
N ASP A 776 16.49 -22.45 -30.44
CA ASP A 776 15.21 -23.19 -30.46
C ASP A 776 15.41 -24.73 -30.47
N ASP A 777 15.68 -25.33 -29.31
CA ASP A 777 15.73 -26.80 -29.11
C ASP A 777 14.33 -27.42 -29.19
N TYR A 778 13.88 -27.70 -30.42
CA TYR A 778 12.58 -28.31 -30.72
C TYR A 778 12.61 -29.84 -30.52
N GLU A 779 12.51 -30.31 -29.27
CA GLU A 779 12.46 -31.77 -29.00
C GLU A 779 11.23 -32.46 -29.61
N HIS A 780 11.48 -33.67 -30.11
CA HIS A 780 10.69 -34.28 -31.17
C HIS A 780 9.43 -35.02 -30.68
N SER A 781 8.26 -34.64 -31.19
CA SER A 781 7.06 -35.49 -31.16
C SER A 781 6.35 -35.55 -32.52
N LEU A 782 6.63 -36.65 -33.24
CA LEU A 782 6.14 -37.05 -34.58
C LEU A 782 6.66 -36.22 -35.78
N ALA A 783 7.15 -36.94 -36.80
CA ALA A 783 7.60 -36.50 -38.14
C ALA A 783 9.02 -35.87 -38.27
N ASN A 784 10.05 -36.51 -37.71
CA ASN A 784 11.43 -35.98 -37.72
C ASN A 784 12.09 -35.84 -39.12
N GLU A 785 11.64 -36.56 -40.14
CA GLU A 785 12.19 -36.47 -41.51
C GLU A 785 11.46 -35.46 -42.42
N ARG A 786 10.25 -35.03 -42.04
CA ARG A 786 9.42 -34.10 -42.84
C ARG A 786 9.39 -32.68 -42.26
N LEU A 787 10.00 -32.46 -41.10
CA LEU A 787 10.21 -31.14 -40.51
C LEU A 787 11.62 -30.65 -40.86
N ILE A 788 11.74 -29.49 -41.49
CA ILE A 788 13.01 -28.95 -41.98
C ILE A 788 13.26 -27.61 -41.30
N THR A 789 14.33 -27.51 -40.53
CA THR A 789 14.66 -26.33 -39.74
C THR A 789 15.75 -25.52 -40.43
N SER A 790 15.51 -24.23 -40.66
CA SER A 790 16.42 -23.34 -41.38
C SER A 790 16.82 -22.16 -40.50
N PRO A 791 18.11 -21.77 -40.48
CA PRO A 791 18.61 -20.76 -39.54
C PRO A 791 18.05 -19.36 -39.81
N LEU A 792 18.22 -18.49 -38.82
CA LEU A 792 18.15 -17.05 -39.00
C LEU A 792 19.11 -16.59 -40.11
N THR A 793 18.62 -15.69 -40.96
CA THR A 793 19.35 -15.14 -42.09
C THR A 793 18.82 -13.75 -42.41
N ASP A 794 19.55 -12.97 -43.20
CA ASP A 794 19.13 -11.62 -43.57
C ASP A 794 17.85 -11.62 -44.44
N ALA A 795 17.19 -10.47 -44.54
CA ALA A 795 15.92 -10.32 -45.23
C ALA A 795 15.98 -10.74 -46.72
N ARG A 796 17.11 -10.52 -47.41
CA ARG A 796 17.29 -10.94 -48.81
C ARG A 796 17.30 -12.47 -48.89
N ASN A 797 18.15 -13.11 -48.11
CA ASN A 797 18.27 -14.57 -48.12
C ASN A 797 16.98 -15.25 -47.62
N ASN A 798 16.28 -14.66 -46.65
CA ASN A 798 14.97 -15.14 -46.21
C ASN A 798 13.93 -15.11 -47.35
N LEU A 799 13.84 -14.01 -48.10
CA LEU A 799 12.93 -13.89 -49.25
C LEU A 799 13.28 -14.86 -50.39
N LEU A 800 14.57 -14.98 -50.74
CA LEU A 800 15.03 -15.92 -51.77
C LEU A 800 14.75 -17.38 -51.38
N ARG A 801 14.91 -17.72 -50.10
CA ARG A 801 14.58 -19.04 -49.51
C ARG A 801 13.07 -19.27 -49.52
N MET A 802 12.28 -18.28 -49.11
CA MET A 802 10.82 -18.36 -49.06
C MET A 802 10.23 -18.65 -50.44
N GLY A 803 10.75 -18.02 -51.50
CA GLY A 803 10.32 -18.25 -52.89
C GLY A 803 10.55 -19.67 -53.45
N ALA A 804 11.32 -20.50 -52.73
CA ALA A 804 11.54 -21.91 -53.07
C ALA A 804 10.42 -22.84 -52.55
N ALA A 805 9.57 -22.34 -51.65
CA ALA A 805 8.38 -23.02 -51.16
C ALA A 805 7.29 -23.15 -52.23
N ASP A 806 6.33 -24.03 -51.99
CA ASP A 806 5.20 -24.27 -52.89
C ASP A 806 3.90 -23.65 -52.38
N LEU A 807 3.71 -23.62 -51.07
CA LEU A 807 2.53 -23.05 -50.41
C LEU A 807 2.90 -22.55 -49.02
N HIS A 808 2.50 -21.32 -48.68
CA HIS A 808 2.55 -20.85 -47.30
C HIS A 808 1.32 -21.35 -46.55
N LEU A 809 1.52 -21.96 -45.38
CA LEU A 809 0.48 -22.43 -44.47
C LEU A 809 0.35 -21.48 -43.28
N ASP A 810 -0.67 -20.62 -43.32
CA ASP A 810 -0.84 -19.51 -42.39
C ASP A 810 -1.36 -19.90 -40.99
N THR A 811 -1.23 -18.96 -40.05
CA THR A 811 -1.62 -19.06 -38.64
C THR A 811 -3.02 -18.48 -38.39
N LEU A 812 -3.83 -19.07 -37.50
CA LEU A 812 -5.23 -18.67 -37.33
C LEU A 812 -5.46 -17.37 -36.53
N LEU A 813 -4.99 -17.30 -35.29
CA LEU A 813 -5.35 -16.23 -34.34
C LEU A 813 -4.63 -14.92 -34.62
N PHE A 814 -3.36 -15.04 -34.98
CA PHE A 814 -2.51 -13.96 -35.44
C PHE A 814 -1.90 -14.46 -36.75
N ASN A 815 -2.46 -14.03 -37.87
CA ASN A 815 -2.11 -14.55 -39.18
C ASN A 815 -0.91 -13.80 -39.77
N GLY A 816 -0.44 -14.20 -40.95
CA GLY A 816 0.71 -13.58 -41.59
C GLY A 816 0.42 -12.15 -42.00
N HIS A 817 1.17 -11.20 -41.45
CA HIS A 817 1.09 -9.79 -41.83
C HIS A 817 2.22 -9.49 -42.81
N THR A 818 3.42 -9.26 -42.27
CA THR A 818 4.66 -9.13 -43.03
C THR A 818 5.02 -10.43 -43.74
N THR A 819 4.93 -11.58 -43.07
CA THR A 819 5.31 -12.88 -43.65
C THR A 819 4.42 -13.30 -44.83
N THR A 820 3.14 -12.94 -44.82
CA THR A 820 2.24 -13.15 -45.98
C THR A 820 2.64 -12.24 -47.14
N THR A 821 2.94 -10.98 -46.85
CA THR A 821 3.45 -10.03 -47.84
C THR A 821 4.75 -10.51 -48.47
N ASP A 822 5.72 -10.94 -47.65
CA ASP A 822 7.00 -11.52 -48.10
C ASP A 822 6.78 -12.77 -48.96
N SER A 823 5.80 -13.61 -48.62
CA SER A 823 5.47 -14.82 -49.39
C SER A 823 4.88 -14.47 -50.76
N LEU A 824 3.93 -13.54 -50.80
CA LEU A 824 3.32 -13.06 -52.04
C LEU A 824 4.37 -12.34 -52.92
N TRP A 825 5.27 -11.55 -52.33
CA TRP A 825 6.40 -10.93 -53.02
C TRP A 825 7.39 -11.98 -53.59
N ALA A 826 7.68 -13.03 -52.83
CA ALA A 826 8.48 -14.15 -53.26
C ALA A 826 7.80 -15.07 -54.30
N GLY A 827 6.52 -14.82 -54.61
CA GLY A 827 5.76 -15.56 -55.61
C GLY A 827 5.15 -16.87 -55.09
N VAL A 828 4.89 -16.95 -53.79
CA VAL A 828 4.33 -18.13 -53.10
C VAL A 828 2.87 -17.84 -52.72
N PRO A 829 1.90 -18.68 -53.11
CA PRO A 829 0.51 -18.53 -52.68
C PRO A 829 0.37 -18.80 -51.18
N VAL A 830 -0.58 -18.12 -50.54
CA VAL A 830 -0.81 -18.19 -49.09
C VAL A 830 -2.19 -18.74 -48.79
N LEU A 831 -2.27 -19.94 -48.21
CA LEU A 831 -3.53 -20.49 -47.70
C LEU A 831 -3.76 -19.97 -46.28
N THR A 832 -4.95 -19.41 -46.02
CA THR A 832 -5.32 -18.78 -44.75
C THR A 832 -6.79 -18.99 -44.41
N THR A 833 -7.15 -18.76 -43.14
CA THR A 833 -8.54 -18.77 -42.65
C THR A 833 -8.81 -17.45 -41.94
N PRO A 834 -9.67 -16.58 -42.50
CA PRO A 834 -9.97 -15.29 -41.88
C PRO A 834 -10.77 -15.47 -40.59
N GLY A 835 -10.15 -15.20 -39.46
CA GLY A 835 -10.82 -15.14 -38.17
C GLY A 835 -11.75 -13.93 -38.03
N ILE A 836 -12.36 -13.76 -36.86
CA ILE A 836 -13.28 -12.65 -36.61
C ILE A 836 -12.58 -11.32 -36.26
N ARG A 837 -11.28 -11.33 -35.99
CA ARG A 837 -10.51 -10.16 -35.50
C ARG A 837 -9.64 -9.53 -36.58
N HIS A 838 -9.17 -8.31 -36.35
CA HIS A 838 -8.23 -7.64 -37.26
C HIS A 838 -6.98 -8.50 -37.54
N ALA A 839 -6.27 -8.92 -36.48
CA ALA A 839 -5.02 -9.68 -36.58
C ALA A 839 -5.16 -11.08 -37.22
N SER A 840 -6.39 -11.60 -37.37
CA SER A 840 -6.70 -12.87 -38.04
C SER A 840 -7.35 -12.69 -39.42
N ARG A 841 -7.45 -11.46 -39.94
CA ARG A 841 -7.99 -11.16 -41.28
C ARG A 841 -6.97 -10.61 -42.27
N VAL A 842 -5.80 -10.18 -41.80
CA VAL A 842 -4.78 -9.48 -42.62
C VAL A 842 -4.35 -10.30 -43.83
N ALA A 843 -3.88 -11.53 -43.63
CA ALA A 843 -3.41 -12.37 -44.74
C ALA A 843 -4.48 -12.61 -45.83
N ALA A 844 -5.74 -12.80 -45.43
CA ALA A 844 -6.86 -12.95 -46.35
C ALA A 844 -7.12 -11.66 -47.15
N SER A 845 -6.97 -10.50 -46.51
CA SER A 845 -7.05 -9.20 -47.18
C SER A 845 -5.90 -8.98 -48.17
N SER A 846 -4.66 -9.33 -47.81
CA SER A 846 -3.50 -9.19 -48.71
C SER A 846 -3.60 -10.15 -49.91
N SER A 847 -4.05 -11.38 -49.66
CA SER A 847 -4.19 -12.40 -50.71
C SER A 847 -5.36 -12.13 -51.66
N SER A 848 -6.41 -11.43 -51.23
CA SER A 848 -7.57 -11.10 -52.08
C SER A 848 -7.29 -10.03 -53.15
N LEU A 849 -6.13 -9.38 -53.10
CA LEU A 849 -5.69 -8.40 -54.09
C LEU A 849 -5.16 -9.05 -55.39
N PHE A 850 -5.03 -10.38 -55.43
CA PHE A 850 -4.58 -11.15 -56.60
C PHE A 850 -5.77 -11.77 -57.34
N HIS A 851 -6.11 -11.23 -58.51
CA HIS A 851 -7.41 -11.48 -59.15
C HIS A 851 -7.57 -12.87 -59.81
N ASP A 852 -6.50 -13.50 -60.31
CA ASP A 852 -6.58 -14.84 -60.97
C ASP A 852 -6.13 -16.00 -60.07
N VAL A 853 -5.77 -15.68 -58.82
CA VAL A 853 -5.46 -16.66 -57.77
C VAL A 853 -6.80 -17.00 -57.09
N PRO A 854 -7.34 -18.22 -57.23
CA PRO A 854 -8.57 -18.63 -56.56
C PRO A 854 -8.47 -18.34 -55.07
N HIS A 855 -9.55 -17.87 -54.43
CA HIS A 855 -9.52 -17.44 -53.03
C HIS A 855 -8.89 -18.49 -52.10
N MET A 856 -7.62 -18.26 -51.75
CA MET A 856 -6.85 -19.07 -50.80
C MET A 856 -7.25 -18.77 -49.33
N SER A 857 -8.47 -18.26 -49.14
CA SER A 857 -9.04 -17.82 -47.87
C SER A 857 -10.28 -18.66 -47.61
N VAL A 858 -10.15 -19.69 -46.78
CA VAL A 858 -11.22 -20.66 -46.51
C VAL A 858 -11.84 -20.42 -45.12
N PRO A 859 -13.17 -20.53 -44.97
CA PRO A 859 -13.88 -20.05 -43.79
C PRO A 859 -13.68 -20.90 -42.52
N THR A 860 -13.24 -22.15 -42.63
CA THR A 860 -13.09 -23.08 -41.50
C THR A 860 -11.71 -23.74 -41.47
N LEU A 861 -11.28 -24.20 -40.29
CA LEU A 861 -10.05 -24.96 -40.11
C LEU A 861 -10.12 -26.35 -40.78
N GLU A 862 -11.30 -26.94 -40.87
CA GLU A 862 -11.51 -28.21 -41.57
C GLU A 862 -11.26 -28.06 -43.07
N GLU A 863 -11.87 -27.04 -43.69
CA GLU A 863 -11.61 -26.69 -45.09
C GLU A 863 -10.15 -26.26 -45.33
N TYR A 864 -9.51 -25.61 -44.35
CA TYR A 864 -8.08 -25.28 -44.40
C TYR A 864 -7.21 -26.53 -44.51
N VAL A 865 -7.39 -27.50 -43.60
CA VAL A 865 -6.63 -28.75 -43.62
C VAL A 865 -6.93 -29.54 -44.90
N GLN A 866 -8.21 -29.63 -45.30
CA GLN A 866 -8.62 -30.32 -46.52
C GLN A 866 -8.01 -29.67 -47.78
N GLN A 867 -8.07 -28.35 -47.91
CA GLN A 867 -7.54 -27.61 -49.06
C GLN A 867 -6.01 -27.71 -49.14
N ALA A 868 -5.31 -27.65 -48.00
CA ALA A 868 -3.87 -27.89 -47.95
C ALA A 868 -3.50 -29.29 -48.46
N ILE A 869 -4.24 -30.33 -48.04
CA ILE A 869 -4.04 -31.71 -48.49
C ILE A 869 -4.33 -31.85 -50.00
N VAL A 870 -5.42 -31.25 -50.50
CA VAL A 870 -5.79 -31.28 -51.92
C VAL A 870 -4.75 -30.61 -52.80
N LEU A 871 -4.24 -29.44 -52.39
CA LEU A 871 -3.18 -28.73 -53.10
C LEU A 871 -1.84 -29.48 -53.03
N GLY A 872 -1.48 -30.00 -51.87
CA GLY A 872 -0.27 -30.80 -51.67
C GLY A 872 -0.19 -32.04 -52.55
N ARG A 873 -1.34 -32.68 -52.82
CA ARG A 873 -1.42 -33.83 -53.75
C ARG A 873 -1.42 -33.42 -55.24
N ARG A 874 -1.34 -32.12 -55.57
CA ARG A 874 -1.46 -31.57 -56.94
C ARG A 874 -0.38 -30.52 -57.23
N ARG A 875 0.87 -30.96 -57.34
CA ARG A 875 2.05 -30.09 -57.57
C ARG A 875 1.91 -29.18 -58.80
N GLU A 876 1.32 -29.66 -59.90
CA GLU A 876 1.03 -28.85 -61.09
C GLU A 876 0.14 -27.64 -60.77
N LYS A 877 -0.86 -27.81 -59.88
CA LYS A 877 -1.74 -26.73 -59.46
C LYS A 877 -1.01 -25.71 -58.59
N LEU A 878 -0.09 -26.16 -57.74
CA LEU A 878 0.76 -25.26 -56.95
C LEU A 878 1.67 -24.40 -57.85
N GLU A 879 2.27 -24.98 -58.89
CA GLU A 879 3.07 -24.19 -59.86
C GLU A 879 2.21 -23.24 -60.71
N GLU A 880 0.98 -23.61 -61.09
CA GLU A 880 0.03 -22.66 -61.71
C GLU A 880 -0.25 -21.46 -60.80
N LEU A 881 -0.51 -21.70 -59.50
CA LEU A 881 -0.76 -20.64 -58.52
C LEU A 881 0.46 -19.75 -58.31
N LYS A 882 1.67 -20.33 -58.17
CA LYS A 882 2.93 -19.58 -58.05
C LYS A 882 3.18 -18.72 -59.28
N SER A 883 2.95 -19.25 -60.49
CA SER A 883 3.07 -18.50 -61.75
C SER A 883 2.17 -17.25 -61.75
N LYS A 884 0.90 -17.41 -61.35
CA LYS A 884 -0.08 -16.31 -61.25
C LYS A 884 0.30 -15.24 -60.21
N VAL A 885 0.73 -15.65 -59.02
CA VAL A 885 1.23 -14.69 -58.00
C VAL A 885 2.45 -13.93 -58.55
N ARG A 886 3.40 -14.63 -59.19
CA ARG A 886 4.61 -14.03 -59.76
C ARG A 886 4.34 -13.06 -60.91
N SER A 887 3.31 -13.31 -61.74
CA SER A 887 2.95 -12.41 -62.84
C SER A 887 2.24 -11.15 -62.35
N GLN A 888 1.49 -11.22 -61.23
CA GLN A 888 0.69 -10.10 -60.74
C GLN A 888 1.41 -9.23 -59.70
N ARG A 889 2.40 -9.76 -58.95
CA ARG A 889 3.02 -9.06 -57.79
C ARG A 889 3.58 -7.65 -58.03
N LEU A 890 3.84 -7.24 -59.28
CA LEU A 890 4.29 -5.88 -59.61
C LEU A 890 3.13 -4.90 -59.92
N GLU A 891 1.96 -5.42 -60.26
CA GLU A 891 0.75 -4.66 -60.62
C GLU A 891 -0.30 -4.70 -59.48
N THR A 892 -0.16 -5.65 -58.55
CA THR A 892 -1.01 -5.74 -57.36
C THR A 892 -0.86 -4.48 -56.49
N PRO A 893 -1.98 -3.84 -56.07
CA PRO A 893 -1.95 -2.63 -55.22
C PRO A 893 -1.19 -2.75 -53.89
N LEU A 894 -0.91 -3.98 -53.45
CA LEU A 894 -0.12 -4.29 -52.25
C LEU A 894 1.35 -3.85 -52.37
N PHE A 895 1.87 -3.73 -53.60
CA PHE A 895 3.28 -3.44 -53.91
C PHE A 895 3.47 -2.21 -54.82
N ASP A 896 2.44 -1.80 -55.55
CA ASP A 896 2.42 -0.55 -56.32
C ASP A 896 2.28 0.67 -55.41
N THR A 897 3.39 1.11 -54.82
CA THR A 897 3.48 2.32 -53.97
C THR A 897 3.46 3.64 -54.72
N GLN A 898 3.27 3.67 -56.04
CA GLN A 898 3.02 4.92 -56.78
C GLN A 898 1.53 5.29 -56.86
N ARG A 899 0.65 4.32 -56.59
CA ARG A 899 -0.81 4.45 -56.57
C ARG A 899 -1.34 5.07 -55.27
#